data_AF-A0A3D8QWR6-F1
#
_entry.id   AF-A0A3D8QWR6-F1
#
_cell.length_a   1.000
_cell.length_b   1.000
_cell.length_c   1.000
_cell.angle_alpha   90.00
_cell.angle_beta   90.00
_cell.angle_gamma   90.00
#
_symmetry.space_group_name_H-M   'P 1'
#
loop_
_entity.id
_entity.type
_entity.pdbx_description
1 polymer ?
#
loop_
_entity_poly.entity_id
_entity_poly.type
_entity_poly.pdbx_seq_one_letter_code
_entity_poly.pdbx_strand_id
1 'polypeptide(L)'
;MASSIARAAFSLMIVGSSLATDVLHGDVILNKRAVAPPTTLPGTWTYQGCYTDPGPRTLASASYTDGTAMTDESCISYCDNLGYIYAGTEYADECYCGDAIASTGVVAASTDCNMACAGNSTEACGAGNRLTVFWNGKTPPAGPMTNPGVDGYGYYGCYTEGNGVRALGDAAPAVTGGATNMTVANCISACAALSSTYIYAGVEYAQECYCGTSIATSATIAPGGISDCSSTCAGNSSEYCGAGNRLDVYKKGYTGSSSTVSSVVVPTTSITASSVTTKVLATSSSSTKVTTSSTVATATGLPAGVTALPTGWKYAGCYTEGTGGRALLNGQTGGATNTVENCVSTCLGLGYTIAGVEYGSECYCDTALHNGAAPAAESQCNVACAGNANEDCGAGNILSVYNTGNLTVYQAPTSQSTGLPGNWVYQGCYSDNVNNNRALFWESILTTNNSATTCLDLCAEYGYEAAGMEYGLQCFCGDDSVLQASGSTLQAETDCNVPCTGDSQYYCGAGNRLSYYTWVGTPRRTVWNTPAAGTAAYGQYEFLIGGVVVPLITTAGVNGKVTFMEKFGTGAPNTTGAYELDLDQLGNFTAAWRPMHVKSDIFCSATVTLPDKVGRQLNIGGWAGASTFGVRIYWPDGSPGVWGVNDWEENVNELSLLDGRWYPSAMIMTNGSILIMGGEIGSNSAPSPSCEILPPPAGGYSKYLEWLDRTDPDNLYPFMYVMPAGGILVVYYNEARIIDEVTFDTVRTLPNLPGSVQNFLAGRTYPLEGTAVMLPQHAPYTDPVTVLVCGGSANGNSLAIDNCVSIEPEVTNANWTIERMPSQRVMSCMAALPDGTYLIVNGAHQGVAGFGLGTDPNYQAVLYDPSLPVNSRFTIMASTIVARLYHSEAMLLQDGRVLISGSDPEDGTHPEEYRTEVFLPPYLLNGATKPTYTLTNTDWAYGAAITLTNVVTPAGGAVRVSMLAAVSSTHGNSMGQRTLFPAVSCTGTTCTVTAPPTVHICPPGWYQVFLLDGPTPSNSVWVRLGGAIADSAALGNWPAFSDFSTPGLGAVGS
;
A
#
# COMPACT_ATOMS: atom_id res chain seq x y z
N MET A 1 8.00 31.86 -45.06
CA MET A 1 8.07 33.32 -44.94
C MET A 1 7.87 33.67 -43.48
N ALA A 2 8.64 34.66 -43.05
CA ALA A 2 8.87 35.08 -41.69
C ALA A 2 7.63 35.64 -40.96
N SER A 3 7.59 35.38 -39.65
CA SER A 3 7.25 36.28 -38.54
C SER A 3 6.32 37.49 -38.78
N SER A 4 5.37 37.73 -37.87
CA SER A 4 5.36 38.98 -37.08
C SER A 4 4.28 39.05 -35.98
N ILE A 5 4.79 39.18 -34.75
CA ILE A 5 4.47 40.22 -33.76
C ILE A 5 3.38 39.93 -32.71
N ALA A 6 3.89 39.89 -31.48
CA ALA A 6 3.22 39.94 -30.20
C ALA A 6 3.11 41.38 -29.65
N ARG A 7 2.26 41.53 -28.62
CA ARG A 7 2.24 42.49 -27.49
C ARG A 7 1.49 43.83 -27.64
N ALA A 8 0.40 43.93 -26.86
CA ALA A 8 0.10 44.93 -25.80
C ALA A 8 -1.37 44.73 -25.36
N ALA A 9 -1.89 44.99 -24.15
CA ALA A 9 -1.43 45.10 -22.77
C ALA A 9 -2.68 45.54 -21.94
N PHE A 10 -3.07 44.74 -20.93
CA PHE A 10 -3.55 45.07 -19.57
C PHE A 10 -4.55 46.24 -19.24
N SER A 11 -5.47 45.89 -18.31
CA SER A 11 -6.20 46.69 -17.28
C SER A 11 -7.54 47.36 -17.62
N LEU A 12 -8.65 47.03 -16.92
CA LEU A 12 -8.99 47.54 -15.57
C LEU A 12 -10.26 46.85 -14.97
N MET A 13 -10.33 46.90 -13.64
CA MET A 13 -11.08 46.14 -12.63
C MET A 13 -12.49 46.64 -12.21
N ILE A 14 -13.29 45.71 -11.67
CA ILE A 14 -14.12 45.71 -10.40
C ILE A 14 -15.19 46.81 -10.17
N VAL A 15 -16.42 46.37 -9.79
CA VAL A 15 -17.30 46.70 -8.60
C VAL A 15 -18.67 46.07 -8.91
N GLY A 16 -19.42 45.34 -8.07
CA GLY A 16 -19.40 45.12 -6.63
C GLY A 16 -20.58 44.24 -6.18
N SER A 17 -20.70 44.14 -4.87
CA SER A 17 -21.33 43.08 -4.08
C SER A 17 -22.77 43.38 -3.61
N SER A 18 -23.50 42.27 -3.34
CA SER A 18 -24.34 41.95 -2.17
C SER A 18 -25.81 42.43 -1.99
N LEU A 19 -26.60 41.44 -1.47
CA LEU A 19 -27.77 41.47 -0.57
C LEU A 19 -29.19 41.11 -1.09
N ALA A 20 -29.53 39.82 -0.88
CA ALA A 20 -30.65 39.23 -0.10
C ALA A 20 -32.14 39.55 -0.40
N THR A 21 -32.96 38.48 -0.52
CA THR A 21 -33.99 38.06 0.48
C THR A 21 -34.61 36.69 0.14
N ASP A 22 -34.75 35.86 1.18
CA ASP A 22 -35.39 34.53 1.27
C ASP A 22 -36.92 34.50 1.06
N VAL A 23 -37.50 33.33 0.69
CA VAL A 23 -38.57 32.60 1.43
C VAL A 23 -38.65 31.11 1.00
N LEU A 24 -38.20 30.23 1.90
CA LEU A 24 -38.68 28.90 2.35
C LEU A 24 -39.69 28.08 1.52
N HIS A 25 -39.36 26.79 1.28
CA HIS A 25 -40.18 25.61 1.62
C HIS A 25 -39.23 24.46 2.00
N GLY A 26 -39.46 23.83 3.16
CA GLY A 26 -38.51 22.96 3.83
C GLY A 26 -38.68 21.47 3.52
N ASP A 27 -37.53 20.82 3.30
CA ASP A 27 -37.31 19.38 3.46
C ASP A 27 -36.42 19.16 4.68
N VAL A 28 -36.85 18.27 5.57
CA VAL A 28 -36.06 17.87 6.76
C VAL A 28 -34.94 16.95 6.28
N ILE A 29 -33.79 17.54 5.96
CA ILE A 29 -32.52 16.82 5.92
C ILE A 29 -32.12 16.53 7.37
N LEU A 30 -32.03 15.25 7.73
CA LEU A 30 -31.30 14.80 8.92
C LEU A 30 -29.80 15.05 8.66
N ASN A 31 -29.39 16.31 8.75
CA ASN A 31 -27.98 16.68 8.81
C ASN A 31 -27.42 16.08 10.10
N LYS A 32 -26.48 15.15 9.96
CA LYS A 32 -25.58 14.74 11.06
C LYS A 32 -25.06 16.04 11.69
N ARG A 33 -25.41 16.30 12.95
CA ARG A 33 -25.11 17.55 13.64
C ARG A 33 -23.60 17.78 13.56
N ALA A 34 -23.16 18.88 12.95
CA ALA A 34 -21.74 19.22 12.90
C ALA A 34 -21.24 19.38 14.34
N VAL A 35 -20.25 18.57 14.71
CA VAL A 35 -19.54 18.69 15.99
C VAL A 35 -18.69 19.96 15.95
N ALA A 36 -18.56 20.63 17.10
CA ALA A 36 -17.75 21.84 17.20
C ALA A 36 -17.06 21.89 18.58
N PRO A 37 -15.86 22.49 18.70
CA PRO A 37 -15.23 22.69 20.00
C PRO A 37 -16.12 23.51 20.95
N PRO A 38 -16.01 23.31 22.28
CA PRO A 38 -16.78 24.06 23.26
C PRO A 38 -16.61 25.57 23.11
N THR A 39 -17.71 26.32 23.20
CA THR A 39 -17.67 27.79 23.18
C THR A 39 -17.13 28.40 24.47
N THR A 40 -16.97 27.59 25.52
CA THR A 40 -16.49 27.99 26.85
C THR A 40 -15.50 26.95 27.37
N LEU A 41 -14.23 27.30 27.51
CA LEU A 41 -13.17 26.41 27.97
C LEU A 41 -12.75 26.72 29.42
N PRO A 42 -12.15 25.76 30.16
CA PRO A 42 -11.64 25.99 31.51
C PRO A 42 -10.48 27.00 31.52
N GLY A 43 -10.45 27.92 32.49
CA GLY A 43 -9.30 28.80 32.72
C GLY A 43 -8.97 29.75 31.56
N THR A 44 -7.70 29.79 31.15
CA THR A 44 -7.18 30.63 30.04
C THR A 44 -7.01 29.86 28.73
N TRP A 45 -7.57 28.65 28.64
CA TRP A 45 -7.41 27.78 27.49
C TRP A 45 -8.20 28.30 26.28
N THR A 46 -7.59 28.21 25.10
CA THR A 46 -8.14 28.68 23.82
C THR A 46 -7.96 27.61 22.75
N TYR A 47 -9.01 27.38 21.95
CA TYR A 47 -8.96 26.47 20.80
C TYR A 47 -7.99 26.99 19.73
N GLN A 48 -7.09 26.12 19.27
CA GLN A 48 -6.04 26.46 18.30
C GLN A 48 -6.33 25.94 16.89
N GLY A 49 -7.25 24.98 16.73
CA GLY A 49 -7.57 24.40 15.44
C GLY A 49 -7.57 22.87 15.44
N CYS A 50 -7.89 22.32 14.28
CA CYS A 50 -7.67 20.90 14.00
C CYS A 50 -6.24 20.73 13.49
N TYR A 51 -5.48 19.79 14.04
CA TYR A 51 -4.09 19.53 13.67
C TYR A 51 -3.93 18.10 13.18
N THR A 52 -3.08 17.86 12.19
CA THR A 52 -2.70 16.50 11.80
C THR A 52 -1.93 15.81 12.92
N ASP A 53 -2.05 14.49 13.02
CA ASP A 53 -1.24 13.67 13.92
C ASP A 53 -0.67 12.40 13.24
N PRO A 54 0.10 12.53 12.15
CA PRO A 54 0.40 11.43 11.23
C PRO A 54 1.56 10.50 11.64
N GLY A 55 2.04 10.59 12.90
CA GLY A 55 3.18 9.84 13.43
C GLY A 55 4.55 10.34 12.95
N PRO A 56 5.48 10.82 13.82
CA PRO A 56 5.43 11.05 15.27
C PRO A 56 4.30 11.96 15.78
N ARG A 57 3.95 11.81 17.08
CA ARG A 57 2.82 12.50 17.72
C ARG A 57 2.99 14.02 17.76
N THR A 58 1.95 14.74 17.38
CA THR A 58 1.84 16.20 17.40
C THR A 58 1.86 16.76 18.82
N LEU A 59 1.24 16.06 19.78
CA LEU A 59 1.37 16.28 21.22
C LEU A 59 1.86 14.98 21.87
N ALA A 60 3.16 14.88 22.13
CA ALA A 60 3.81 13.60 22.46
C ALA A 60 4.13 13.39 23.95
N SER A 61 3.69 14.29 24.85
CA SER A 61 4.20 14.29 26.23
C SER A 61 3.43 13.37 27.19
N ALA A 62 2.17 13.67 27.48
CA ALA A 62 1.33 12.84 28.35
C ALA A 62 0.00 12.55 27.66
N SER A 63 -0.64 11.42 27.98
CA SER A 63 -1.90 11.04 27.37
C SER A 63 -2.73 10.10 28.25
N TYR A 64 -4.03 10.05 28.00
CA TYR A 64 -4.93 9.01 28.51
C TYR A 64 -6.11 8.79 27.55
N THR A 65 -6.82 7.68 27.73
CA THR A 65 -8.00 7.32 26.93
C THR A 65 -9.19 7.04 27.85
N ASP A 66 -10.38 7.54 27.52
CA ASP A 66 -11.64 7.24 28.22
C ASP A 66 -12.80 7.09 27.24
N GLY A 67 -13.13 5.85 26.91
CA GLY A 67 -14.18 5.49 25.95
C GLY A 67 -15.61 5.85 26.33
N THR A 68 -15.86 6.50 27.47
CA THR A 68 -17.22 6.88 27.90
C THR A 68 -17.37 8.29 28.43
N ALA A 69 -16.31 8.89 28.97
CA ALA A 69 -16.38 10.20 29.62
C ALA A 69 -15.45 11.25 28.99
N MET A 70 -14.75 10.94 27.89
CA MET A 70 -13.88 11.91 27.23
C MET A 70 -14.65 13.14 26.74
N THR A 71 -14.20 14.31 27.17
CA THR A 71 -14.66 15.66 26.77
C THR A 71 -13.45 16.56 26.60
N ASP A 72 -13.57 17.61 25.80
CA ASP A 72 -12.48 18.58 25.62
C ASP A 72 -12.06 19.21 26.96
N GLU A 73 -13.02 19.48 27.85
CA GLU A 73 -12.75 20.02 29.20
C GLU A 73 -12.03 19.02 30.10
N SER A 74 -12.36 17.72 30.01
CA SER A 74 -11.66 16.69 30.78
C SER A 74 -10.21 16.54 30.34
N CYS A 75 -9.94 16.62 29.03
CA CYS A 75 -8.59 16.57 28.48
C CYS A 75 -7.77 17.81 28.87
N ILE A 76 -8.37 19.00 28.74
CA ILE A 76 -7.76 20.25 29.20
C ILE A 76 -7.43 20.20 30.69
N SER A 77 -8.36 19.74 31.53
CA SER A 77 -8.14 19.64 32.98
C SER A 77 -7.02 18.66 33.33
N TYR A 78 -6.92 17.55 32.60
CA TYR A 78 -5.83 16.58 32.77
C TYR A 78 -4.46 17.21 32.42
N CYS A 79 -4.35 17.86 31.26
CA CYS A 79 -3.10 18.48 30.82
C CYS A 79 -2.69 19.67 31.70
N ASP A 80 -3.65 20.48 32.15
CA ASP A 80 -3.40 21.62 33.04
C ASP A 80 -2.90 21.17 34.43
N ASN A 81 -3.48 20.11 34.98
CA ASN A 81 -3.04 19.52 36.27
C ASN A 81 -1.62 18.95 36.20
N LEU A 82 -1.18 18.51 35.02
CA LEU A 82 0.18 18.02 34.77
C LEU A 82 1.16 19.13 34.39
N GLY A 83 0.69 20.37 34.23
CA GLY A 83 1.50 21.55 33.95
C GLY A 83 1.82 21.80 32.48
N TYR A 84 1.22 21.04 31.55
CA TYR A 84 1.43 21.21 30.11
C TYR A 84 0.70 22.44 29.56
N ILE A 85 1.22 23.01 28.47
CA ILE A 85 0.64 24.21 27.86
C ILE A 85 -0.30 23.95 26.67
N TYR A 86 -0.25 22.76 26.07
CA TYR A 86 -1.17 22.27 25.04
C TYR A 86 -1.90 21.01 25.51
N ALA A 87 -3.14 20.88 25.05
CA ALA A 87 -4.01 19.72 25.22
C ALA A 87 -4.67 19.43 23.87
N GLY A 88 -4.95 18.18 23.54
CA GLY A 88 -5.66 17.85 22.32
C GLY A 88 -6.36 16.51 22.38
N THR A 89 -7.57 16.46 21.82
CA THR A 89 -8.41 15.27 21.77
C THR A 89 -8.35 14.62 20.39
N GLU A 90 -8.17 13.30 20.36
CA GLU A 90 -8.15 12.48 19.13
C GLU A 90 -9.17 11.34 19.24
N TYR A 91 -9.63 10.84 18.10
CA TYR A 91 -10.35 9.58 17.97
C TYR A 91 -11.56 9.41 18.92
N ALA A 92 -12.27 10.50 19.23
CA ALA A 92 -13.41 10.57 20.15
C ALA A 92 -13.09 10.36 21.64
N ASP A 93 -12.10 9.54 21.99
CA ASP A 93 -11.86 9.10 23.37
C ASP A 93 -10.42 9.24 23.87
N GLU A 94 -9.51 9.81 23.08
CA GLU A 94 -8.10 9.98 23.44
C GLU A 94 -7.77 11.43 23.77
N CYS A 95 -6.92 11.64 24.77
CA CYS A 95 -6.40 12.93 25.18
C CYS A 95 -4.87 12.92 25.17
N TYR A 96 -4.28 13.98 24.62
CA TYR A 96 -2.84 14.18 24.50
C TYR A 96 -2.43 15.57 25.01
N CYS A 97 -1.29 15.65 25.67
CA CYS A 97 -0.72 16.86 26.24
C CYS A 97 0.67 17.13 25.65
N GLY A 98 1.07 18.39 25.63
CA GLY A 98 2.42 18.77 25.24
C GLY A 98 2.79 20.19 25.62
N ASP A 99 4.09 20.49 25.58
CA ASP A 99 4.60 21.86 25.75
C ASP A 99 4.98 22.52 24.41
N ALA A 100 4.84 21.79 23.31
CA ALA A 100 5.01 22.26 21.96
C ALA A 100 4.13 21.42 21.02
N ILE A 101 3.74 22.01 19.89
CA ILE A 101 3.16 21.29 18.75
C ILE A 101 4.34 20.81 17.90
N ALA A 102 4.49 19.49 17.74
CA ALA A 102 5.57 18.93 16.93
C ALA A 102 5.44 19.34 15.45
N SER A 103 6.54 19.31 14.69
CA SER A 103 6.56 19.69 13.26
C SER A 103 5.67 18.82 12.36
N THR A 104 5.24 17.66 12.85
CA THR A 104 4.24 16.77 12.23
C THR A 104 2.80 17.27 12.38
N GLY A 105 2.57 18.22 13.29
CA GLY A 105 1.30 18.86 13.55
C GLY A 105 1.08 20.09 12.69
N VAL A 106 0.50 19.90 11.51
CA VAL A 106 0.05 21.01 10.65
C VAL A 106 -1.45 21.26 10.85
N VAL A 107 -1.88 22.51 10.73
CA VAL A 107 -3.29 22.88 10.81
C VAL A 107 -4.05 22.21 9.65
N ALA A 108 -5.01 21.35 9.99
CA ALA A 108 -5.94 20.71 9.08
C ALA A 108 -7.25 21.53 8.97
N ALA A 109 -8.12 21.15 8.04
CA ALA A 109 -9.45 21.74 7.97
C ALA A 109 -10.19 21.45 9.28
N SER A 110 -10.94 22.41 9.82
CA SER A 110 -11.71 22.20 11.05
C SER A 110 -12.75 21.07 10.90
N THR A 111 -13.17 20.77 9.67
CA THR A 111 -14.05 19.65 9.31
C THR A 111 -13.37 18.28 9.35
N ASP A 112 -12.04 18.22 9.46
CA ASP A 112 -11.31 16.96 9.59
C ASP A 112 -11.39 16.42 11.03
N CYS A 113 -11.53 17.31 12.03
CA CYS A 113 -11.80 16.94 13.42
C CYS A 113 -13.31 16.75 13.61
N ASN A 114 -13.85 15.69 13.02
CA ASN A 114 -15.30 15.47 12.92
C ASN A 114 -15.85 14.35 13.80
N MET A 115 -15.03 13.79 14.69
CA MET A 115 -15.51 12.81 15.67
C MET A 115 -16.14 13.51 16.88
N ALA A 116 -17.27 12.97 17.30
CA ALA A 116 -17.94 13.39 18.52
C ALA A 116 -17.19 12.85 19.74
N CYS A 117 -16.97 13.67 20.77
CA CYS A 117 -16.38 13.21 22.03
C CYS A 117 -17.23 12.11 22.68
N ALA A 118 -16.58 11.08 23.24
CA ALA A 118 -17.26 9.94 23.86
C ALA A 118 -18.17 10.34 25.04
N GLY A 119 -17.76 11.35 25.81
CA GLY A 119 -18.51 11.93 26.93
C GLY A 119 -19.42 13.11 26.56
N ASN A 120 -19.27 13.70 25.36
CA ASN A 120 -20.16 14.77 24.86
C ASN A 120 -20.30 14.72 23.33
N SER A 121 -21.43 14.21 22.85
CA SER A 121 -21.66 14.02 21.42
C SER A 121 -21.83 15.32 20.60
N THR A 122 -21.73 16.47 21.24
CA THR A 122 -21.83 17.79 20.60
C THR A 122 -20.48 18.46 20.38
N GLU A 123 -19.43 17.93 21.02
CA GLU A 123 -18.05 18.42 20.96
C GLU A 123 -17.23 17.65 19.93
N ALA A 124 -16.23 18.30 19.35
CA ALA A 124 -15.33 17.72 18.37
C ALA A 124 -14.07 17.18 19.07
N CYS A 125 -13.92 15.85 19.16
CA CYS A 125 -12.73 15.19 19.72
C CYS A 125 -11.86 14.57 18.63
N GLY A 126 -11.42 15.42 17.70
CA GLY A 126 -10.47 15.03 16.67
C GLY A 126 -11.05 14.10 15.61
N ALA A 127 -10.17 13.31 14.98
CA ALA A 127 -10.46 12.17 14.11
C ALA A 127 -9.19 11.31 13.96
N GLY A 128 -9.17 10.31 13.07
CA GLY A 128 -7.96 9.51 12.85
C GLY A 128 -6.82 10.38 12.29
N ASN A 129 -5.68 10.42 12.99
CA ASN A 129 -4.55 11.32 12.72
C ASN A 129 -4.96 12.80 12.73
N ARG A 130 -5.88 13.19 13.61
CA ARG A 130 -6.42 14.55 13.74
C ARG A 130 -6.70 14.93 15.19
N LEU A 131 -5.97 15.90 15.71
CA LEU A 131 -6.15 16.45 17.06
C LEU A 131 -6.98 17.73 17.05
N THR A 132 -7.96 17.82 17.95
CA THR A 132 -8.59 19.10 18.30
C THR A 132 -7.74 19.75 19.39
N VAL A 133 -6.94 20.77 19.06
CA VAL A 133 -5.89 21.29 19.96
C VAL A 133 -6.31 22.56 20.68
N PHE A 134 -5.91 22.67 21.95
CA PHE A 134 -6.13 23.80 22.86
C PHE A 134 -4.80 24.27 23.47
N TRP A 135 -4.71 25.56 23.79
CA TRP A 135 -3.52 26.20 24.36
C TRP A 135 -3.86 27.13 25.52
N ASN A 136 -3.09 27.09 26.60
CA ASN A 136 -3.35 27.85 27.84
C ASN A 136 -2.79 29.28 27.87
N GLY A 137 -2.14 29.74 26.80
CA GLY A 137 -1.59 31.09 26.68
C GLY A 137 -0.18 31.28 27.27
N LYS A 138 0.43 30.24 27.85
CA LYS A 138 1.83 30.29 28.32
C LYS A 138 2.80 30.06 27.17
N THR A 139 3.94 30.75 27.19
CA THR A 139 4.98 30.67 26.16
C THR A 139 5.64 29.28 26.15
N PRO A 140 5.68 28.56 25.00
CA PRO A 140 6.39 27.28 24.86
C PRO A 140 7.89 27.38 25.19
N PRO A 141 8.51 26.36 25.82
CA PRO A 141 9.97 26.30 25.96
C PRO A 141 10.65 26.13 24.59
N ALA A 142 11.67 26.94 24.30
CA ALA A 142 12.24 27.07 22.95
C ALA A 142 13.21 25.92 22.58
N GLY A 143 12.84 25.13 21.59
CA GLY A 143 13.79 24.52 20.64
C GLY A 143 13.96 25.41 19.40
N PRO A 144 14.92 25.12 18.50
CA PRO A 144 15.05 25.88 17.26
C PRO A 144 13.84 25.64 16.35
N MET A 145 13.27 26.72 15.81
CA MET A 145 12.11 26.70 14.91
C MET A 145 12.39 27.46 13.61
N THR A 146 11.75 27.10 12.50
CA THR A 146 11.91 27.89 11.28
C THR A 146 11.27 29.25 11.46
N ASN A 147 12.04 30.32 11.24
CA ASN A 147 11.55 31.68 11.40
C ASN A 147 10.47 31.95 10.31
N PRO A 148 9.27 32.44 10.67
CA PRO A 148 8.21 32.70 9.67
C PRO A 148 8.51 33.88 8.72
N GLY A 149 9.55 34.68 9.01
CA GLY A 149 9.98 35.84 8.26
C GLY A 149 9.71 37.17 8.98
N VAL A 150 10.39 38.24 8.57
CA VAL A 150 10.27 39.60 9.12
C VAL A 150 10.33 40.65 8.02
N ASP A 151 9.97 41.91 8.33
CA ASP A 151 10.10 43.07 7.43
C ASP A 151 9.42 42.91 6.04
N GLY A 152 8.30 42.18 6.02
CA GLY A 152 7.53 41.92 4.81
C GLY A 152 8.12 40.83 3.91
N TYR A 153 9.13 40.09 4.36
CA TYR A 153 9.59 38.84 3.75
C TYR A 153 8.97 37.67 4.53
N GLY A 154 8.34 36.74 3.83
CA GLY A 154 7.83 35.49 4.41
C GLY A 154 8.71 34.31 4.02
N TYR A 155 8.79 33.29 4.89
CA TYR A 155 9.50 32.04 4.57
C TYR A 155 8.91 31.37 3.32
N TYR A 156 9.79 31.07 2.36
CA TYR A 156 9.44 30.61 1.02
C TYR A 156 9.77 29.12 0.81
N GLY A 157 10.73 28.57 1.55
CA GLY A 157 11.08 27.14 1.54
C GLY A 157 12.57 26.86 1.74
N CYS A 158 12.91 25.60 1.97
CA CYS A 158 14.29 25.10 2.03
C CYS A 158 14.70 24.61 0.64
N TYR A 159 15.76 25.17 0.07
CA TYR A 159 16.20 24.92 -1.31
C TYR A 159 17.59 24.27 -1.35
N THR A 160 17.83 23.42 -2.34
CA THR A 160 19.19 23.00 -2.71
C THR A 160 19.94 24.14 -3.39
N GLU A 161 21.26 24.08 -3.36
CA GLU A 161 22.07 24.88 -4.29
C GLU A 161 21.86 24.42 -5.74
N GLY A 162 22.04 25.32 -6.71
CA GLY A 162 21.93 24.96 -8.12
C GLY A 162 23.14 24.16 -8.62
N ASN A 163 23.00 23.43 -9.71
CA ASN A 163 24.09 22.64 -10.30
C ASN A 163 25.29 23.53 -10.71
N GLY A 164 26.31 23.61 -9.85
CA GLY A 164 27.50 24.45 -10.00
C GLY A 164 27.27 25.95 -9.81
N VAL A 165 26.11 26.37 -9.28
CA VAL A 165 25.74 27.78 -9.07
C VAL A 165 24.98 27.97 -7.76
N ARG A 166 25.05 29.17 -7.17
CA ARG A 166 24.26 29.49 -5.97
C ARG A 166 22.77 29.61 -6.29
N ALA A 167 21.90 29.12 -5.40
CA ALA A 167 20.46 29.27 -5.48
C ALA A 167 20.06 30.75 -5.49
N LEU A 168 20.75 31.58 -4.69
CA LEU A 168 20.69 33.05 -4.76
C LEU A 168 22.10 33.60 -5.03
N GLY A 169 22.38 33.95 -6.30
CA GLY A 169 23.71 34.33 -6.75
C GLY A 169 23.98 35.82 -6.94
N ASP A 170 22.99 36.71 -6.71
CA ASP A 170 23.12 38.12 -7.10
C ASP A 170 23.99 38.94 -6.13
N ALA A 171 23.94 38.65 -4.82
CA ALA A 171 24.81 39.26 -3.82
C ALA A 171 24.91 38.40 -2.55
N ALA A 172 26.01 38.55 -1.80
CA ALA A 172 26.21 37.96 -0.48
C ALA A 172 26.68 39.04 0.51
N PRO A 173 25.76 39.82 1.11
CA PRO A 173 26.14 40.92 2.00
C PRO A 173 26.80 40.43 3.28
N ALA A 174 27.68 41.26 3.84
CA ALA A 174 28.04 41.16 5.24
C ALA A 174 26.85 41.59 6.11
N VAL A 175 26.43 40.73 7.03
CA VAL A 175 25.38 41.06 8.01
C VAL A 175 25.93 41.92 9.14
N THR A 176 25.07 42.80 9.67
CA THR A 176 25.41 43.71 10.77
C THR A 176 25.89 42.93 12.00
N GLY A 177 27.12 43.18 12.43
CA GLY A 177 27.75 42.46 13.55
C GLY A 177 28.56 41.22 13.14
N GLY A 178 28.66 40.90 11.85
CA GLY A 178 29.48 39.80 11.33
C GLY A 178 28.77 38.44 11.33
N ALA A 179 29.46 37.42 10.79
CA ALA A 179 28.91 36.08 10.57
C ALA A 179 28.38 35.40 11.85
N THR A 180 28.99 35.65 13.01
CA THR A 180 28.54 35.12 14.30
C THR A 180 27.25 35.76 14.81
N ASN A 181 26.81 36.86 14.20
CA ASN A 181 25.56 37.54 14.52
C ASN A 181 24.49 37.28 13.45
N MET A 182 24.66 36.23 12.64
CA MET A 182 23.72 35.85 11.60
C MET A 182 22.39 35.43 12.20
N THR A 183 21.32 36.09 11.77
CA THR A 183 19.92 35.76 12.07
C THR A 183 19.13 35.93 10.78
N VAL A 184 17.96 35.30 10.70
CA VAL A 184 17.05 35.47 9.56
C VAL A 184 16.70 36.95 9.36
N ALA A 185 16.44 37.67 10.46
CA ALA A 185 16.15 39.10 10.43
C ALA A 185 17.33 39.95 9.93
N ASN A 186 18.55 39.65 10.36
CA ASN A 186 19.74 40.39 9.92
C ASN A 186 20.04 40.15 8.44
N CYS A 187 19.82 38.93 7.93
CA CYS A 187 19.99 38.65 6.51
C CYS A 187 18.93 39.36 5.64
N ILE A 188 17.65 39.29 6.04
CA ILE A 188 16.56 40.00 5.36
C ILE A 188 16.83 41.51 5.32
N SER A 189 17.22 42.10 6.45
CA SER A 189 17.53 43.52 6.54
C SER A 189 18.71 43.90 5.64
N ALA A 190 19.76 43.08 5.59
CA ALA A 190 20.92 43.31 4.72
C ALA A 190 20.55 43.25 3.22
N CYS A 191 19.77 42.26 2.80
CA CYS A 191 19.30 42.14 1.42
C CYS A 191 18.38 43.30 1.02
N ALA A 192 17.45 43.69 1.90
CA ALA A 192 16.54 44.80 1.65
C ALA A 192 17.25 46.16 1.59
N ALA A 193 18.33 46.35 2.35
CA ALA A 193 19.13 47.57 2.36
C ALA A 193 20.05 47.69 1.13
N LEU A 194 20.50 46.56 0.56
CA LEU A 194 21.37 46.55 -0.63
C LEU A 194 20.64 47.00 -1.91
N SER A 195 19.41 46.54 -2.13
CA SER A 195 18.61 46.96 -3.28
C SER A 195 17.13 46.69 -3.06
N SER A 196 16.28 47.63 -3.50
CA SER A 196 14.83 47.42 -3.53
C SER A 196 14.38 46.33 -4.51
N THR A 197 15.27 45.85 -5.40
CA THR A 197 14.99 44.79 -6.36
C THR A 197 15.23 43.38 -5.81
N TYR A 198 15.95 43.22 -4.70
CA TYR A 198 16.18 41.91 -4.09
C TYR A 198 14.93 41.47 -3.34
N ILE A 199 14.12 40.68 -4.03
CA ILE A 199 12.88 40.12 -3.49
C ILE A 199 13.10 38.79 -2.77
N TYR A 200 14.31 38.21 -2.84
CA TYR A 200 14.71 37.01 -2.11
C TYR A 200 15.89 37.28 -1.18
N ALA A 201 15.81 36.74 0.03
CA ALA A 201 16.91 36.62 0.98
C ALA A 201 17.04 35.15 1.38
N GLY A 202 18.24 34.64 1.55
CA GLY A 202 18.48 33.24 1.90
C GLY A 202 19.60 33.11 2.91
N VAL A 203 19.42 32.22 3.88
CA VAL A 203 20.42 31.92 4.91
C VAL A 203 20.91 30.49 4.78
N GLU A 204 22.22 30.29 4.83
CA GLU A 204 22.87 28.99 4.68
C GLU A 204 23.89 28.75 5.79
N TYR A 205 24.09 27.48 6.14
CA TYR A 205 25.19 27.02 6.98
C TYR A 205 25.40 27.85 8.27
N ALA A 206 24.29 28.19 8.95
CA ALA A 206 24.23 28.97 10.18
C ALA A 206 24.68 30.44 10.10
N GLN A 207 25.52 30.82 9.13
CA GLN A 207 26.33 32.04 9.16
C GLN A 207 26.35 32.82 7.85
N GLU A 208 25.77 32.30 6.78
CA GLU A 208 25.86 32.86 5.45
C GLU A 208 24.54 33.50 5.02
N CYS A 209 24.63 34.61 4.28
CA CYS A 209 23.46 35.36 3.79
C CYS A 209 23.63 35.66 2.30
N TYR A 210 22.58 35.39 1.55
CA TYR A 210 22.53 35.51 0.10
C TYR A 210 21.28 36.26 -0.33
N CYS A 211 21.40 37.10 -1.35
CA CYS A 211 20.31 37.90 -1.90
C CYS A 211 20.11 37.58 -3.37
N GLY A 212 18.85 37.63 -3.82
CA GLY A 212 18.51 37.38 -5.21
C GLY A 212 17.28 38.16 -5.67
N THR A 213 17.25 38.46 -6.96
CA THR A 213 16.07 38.88 -7.71
C THR A 213 15.28 37.66 -8.21
N SER A 214 15.93 36.50 -8.30
CA SER A 214 15.36 35.20 -8.66
C SER A 214 16.13 34.05 -8.00
N ILE A 215 15.52 32.86 -7.92
CA ILE A 215 16.18 31.60 -7.57
C ILE A 215 16.74 30.95 -8.84
N ALA A 216 17.95 30.40 -8.81
CA ALA A 216 18.55 29.70 -9.94
C ALA A 216 17.65 28.55 -10.43
N THR A 217 17.49 28.39 -11.75
CA THR A 217 16.57 27.38 -12.33
C THR A 217 16.92 25.93 -11.97
N SER A 218 18.20 25.66 -11.65
CA SER A 218 18.67 24.35 -11.21
C SER A 218 18.61 24.13 -9.71
N ALA A 219 18.21 25.13 -8.91
CA ALA A 219 17.93 24.97 -7.49
C ALA A 219 16.48 24.49 -7.31
N THR A 220 16.30 23.41 -6.56
CA THR A 220 14.99 22.79 -6.29
C THR A 220 14.67 22.87 -4.81
N ILE A 221 13.42 22.63 -4.42
CA ILE A 221 13.10 22.40 -3.01
C ILE A 221 13.92 21.20 -2.53
N ALA A 222 14.47 21.28 -1.32
CA ALA A 222 15.25 20.22 -0.71
C ALA A 222 14.41 18.93 -0.60
N PRO A 223 14.94 17.75 -0.96
CA PRO A 223 14.17 16.49 -0.93
C PRO A 223 13.59 16.13 0.44
N GLY A 224 14.25 16.51 1.54
CA GLY A 224 13.71 16.37 2.90
C GLY A 224 12.74 17.49 3.31
N GLY A 225 12.45 18.45 2.43
CA GLY A 225 11.65 19.63 2.76
C GLY A 225 12.35 20.50 3.81
N ILE A 226 11.61 20.97 4.81
CA ILE A 226 12.14 21.88 5.84
C ILE A 226 13.17 21.23 6.77
N SER A 227 13.16 19.89 6.91
CA SER A 227 14.09 19.18 7.80
C SER A 227 15.53 19.12 7.28
N ASP A 228 15.71 19.36 5.98
CA ASP A 228 17.04 19.49 5.37
C ASP A 228 17.74 20.80 5.76
N CYS A 229 16.99 21.84 6.14
CA CYS A 229 17.52 23.12 6.63
C CYS A 229 17.56 23.14 8.16
N SER A 230 18.49 22.36 8.72
CA SER A 230 18.54 22.01 10.15
C SER A 230 19.63 22.70 10.97
N SER A 231 20.44 23.58 10.38
CA SER A 231 21.47 24.34 11.10
C SER A 231 20.85 25.53 11.80
N THR A 232 21.16 25.73 13.08
CA THR A 232 20.68 26.90 13.83
C THR A 232 21.46 28.15 13.43
N CYS A 233 20.82 29.31 13.44
CA CYS A 233 21.49 30.57 13.14
C CYS A 233 22.56 30.88 14.20
N ALA A 234 23.76 31.28 13.77
CA ALA A 234 24.87 31.53 14.69
C ALA A 234 24.61 32.70 15.65
N GLY A 235 23.85 33.71 15.22
CA GLY A 235 23.41 34.83 16.04
C GLY A 235 22.10 34.58 16.78
N ASN A 236 21.42 33.46 16.53
CA ASN A 236 20.17 33.10 17.21
C ASN A 236 19.90 31.59 17.13
N SER A 237 20.29 30.84 18.17
CA SER A 237 20.12 29.39 18.23
C SER A 237 18.66 28.92 18.36
N SER A 238 17.69 29.85 18.44
CA SER A 238 16.25 29.55 18.47
C SER A 238 15.60 29.51 17.08
N GLU A 239 16.37 29.76 16.00
CA GLU A 239 15.89 29.69 14.63
C GLU A 239 16.84 28.94 13.69
N TYR A 240 16.29 28.36 12.62
CA TYR A 240 17.08 27.70 11.56
C TYR A 240 17.60 28.69 10.50
N CYS A 241 18.83 28.43 10.03
CA CYS A 241 19.56 29.15 9.00
C CYS A 241 20.18 28.17 7.98
N GLY A 242 19.33 27.39 7.30
CA GLY A 242 19.76 26.46 6.26
C GLY A 242 20.50 25.24 6.78
N ALA A 243 21.33 24.61 5.95
CA ALA A 243 22.35 23.59 6.28
C ALA A 243 23.38 23.50 5.14
N GLY A 244 24.30 22.53 5.16
CA GLY A 244 25.29 22.39 4.08
C GLY A 244 24.64 22.08 2.73
N ASN A 245 24.79 22.97 1.74
CA ASN A 245 24.09 22.92 0.44
C ASN A 245 22.55 22.98 0.57
N ARG A 246 22.05 23.67 1.59
CA ARG A 246 20.61 23.82 1.90
C ARG A 246 20.33 25.24 2.38
N LEU A 247 19.53 25.98 1.62
CA LEU A 247 19.26 27.40 1.81
C LEU A 247 17.83 27.61 2.28
N ASP A 248 17.63 28.19 3.46
CA ASP A 248 16.31 28.69 3.88
C ASP A 248 16.05 30.00 3.14
N VAL A 249 15.05 30.03 2.26
CA VAL A 249 14.74 31.16 1.38
C VAL A 249 13.52 31.93 1.89
N TYR A 250 13.59 33.25 1.87
CA TYR A 250 12.56 34.20 2.27
C TYR A 250 12.23 35.14 1.12
N LYS A 251 10.94 35.40 0.86
CA LYS A 251 10.47 36.20 -0.28
C LYS A 251 9.66 37.42 0.15
N LYS A 252 10.00 38.59 -0.38
CA LYS A 252 9.30 39.85 -0.13
C LYS A 252 7.87 39.84 -0.68
N GLY A 253 6.92 40.29 0.12
CA GLY A 253 5.49 40.34 -0.23
C GLY A 253 4.81 38.98 -0.26
N TYR A 254 5.49 37.92 0.16
CA TYR A 254 4.89 36.60 0.31
C TYR A 254 4.11 36.55 1.65
N THR A 255 2.78 36.51 1.58
CA THR A 255 1.85 36.50 2.73
C THR A 255 0.98 35.23 2.81
N GLY A 256 1.34 34.15 2.11
CA GLY A 256 0.61 32.87 2.19
C GLY A 256 0.96 32.08 3.47
N SER A 257 0.18 31.12 3.99
CA SER A 257 -0.89 30.24 3.44
C SER A 257 -1.11 30.25 1.92
N SER A 258 -0.79 29.10 1.29
CA SER A 258 -1.07 28.68 -0.10
C SER A 258 0.12 28.65 -1.08
N SER A 259 0.46 27.43 -1.50
CA SER A 259 0.44 26.90 -2.88
C SER A 259 0.78 27.86 -4.04
N THR A 260 1.86 27.57 -4.80
CA THR A 260 1.94 27.44 -6.28
C THR A 260 3.39 27.50 -6.77
N VAL A 261 4.00 26.38 -7.19
CA VAL A 261 4.76 26.21 -8.45
C VAL A 261 4.67 24.72 -8.86
N SER A 262 4.29 24.51 -10.11
CA SER A 262 4.16 23.24 -10.83
C SER A 262 5.44 22.40 -10.92
N SER A 263 5.24 21.08 -10.86
CA SER A 263 5.88 19.99 -11.62
C SER A 263 7.25 20.22 -12.27
N VAL A 264 8.26 19.48 -11.78
CA VAL A 264 9.16 18.66 -12.61
C VAL A 264 9.43 17.32 -11.89
N VAL A 265 9.04 16.24 -12.57
CA VAL A 265 9.36 14.79 -12.47
C VAL A 265 10.81 14.55 -11.95
N VAL A 266 11.19 13.58 -11.09
CA VAL A 266 11.05 12.10 -11.10
C VAL A 266 11.52 11.54 -9.71
N PRO A 267 11.49 10.22 -9.44
CA PRO A 267 10.63 9.51 -8.48
C PRO A 267 11.35 9.13 -7.16
N THR A 268 10.62 8.86 -6.07
CA THR A 268 10.98 7.87 -5.01
C THR A 268 9.97 7.94 -3.87
N THR A 269 9.12 6.91 -3.75
CA THR A 269 8.22 6.67 -2.61
C THR A 269 8.86 5.73 -1.59
N SER A 270 8.91 6.15 -0.32
CA SER A 270 8.98 5.28 0.86
C SER A 270 7.87 5.65 1.84
N ILE A 271 6.69 5.05 1.63
CA ILE A 271 5.94 4.20 2.56
C ILE A 271 5.96 4.61 4.05
N THR A 272 4.81 5.08 4.58
CA THR A 272 4.53 5.13 6.03
C THR A 272 3.38 4.20 6.38
N ALA A 273 3.56 3.54 7.52
CA ALA A 273 2.80 2.41 8.02
C ALA A 273 1.34 2.73 8.40
N SER A 274 0.44 1.78 8.13
CA SER A 274 -0.84 1.66 8.82
C SER A 274 -0.76 0.58 9.89
N SER A 275 -1.30 0.96 11.03
CA SER A 275 -1.34 0.32 12.33
C SER A 275 -2.32 -0.87 12.40
N VAL A 276 -1.81 -1.98 12.92
CA VAL A 276 -2.54 -3.19 13.34
C VAL A 276 -3.35 -2.91 14.61
N THR A 277 -4.65 -3.16 14.58
CA THR A 277 -5.51 -3.14 15.77
C THR A 277 -5.45 -4.49 16.48
N THR A 278 -4.86 -4.56 17.68
CA THR A 278 -4.86 -5.75 18.52
C THR A 278 -6.03 -5.75 19.51
N LYS A 279 -6.75 -6.87 19.53
CA LYS A 279 -7.88 -7.18 20.42
C LYS A 279 -7.33 -7.62 21.78
N VAL A 280 -7.57 -6.82 22.82
CA VAL A 280 -7.18 -7.12 24.20
C VAL A 280 -8.04 -8.28 24.74
N LEU A 281 -7.43 -9.46 24.90
CA LEU A 281 -7.95 -10.52 25.76
C LEU A 281 -7.27 -10.38 27.12
N ALA A 282 -8.06 -10.05 28.15
CA ALA A 282 -7.60 -9.95 29.52
C ALA A 282 -7.04 -11.29 30.00
N THR A 283 -5.72 -11.38 30.11
CA THR A 283 -5.06 -12.45 30.85
C THR A 283 -3.97 -11.83 31.70
N SER A 284 -4.14 -11.95 33.01
CA SER A 284 -3.21 -11.49 34.04
C SER A 284 -1.89 -12.27 33.95
N SER A 285 -0.84 -11.64 33.42
CA SER A 285 0.54 -12.08 33.60
C SER A 285 1.40 -10.92 34.09
N SER A 286 1.79 -11.03 35.36
CA SER A 286 2.74 -10.15 36.03
C SER A 286 4.12 -10.32 35.38
N SER A 287 4.53 -9.40 34.51
CA SER A 287 5.94 -9.22 34.13
C SER A 287 6.57 -8.18 35.06
N THR A 288 7.18 -8.66 36.14
CA THR A 288 8.09 -7.84 36.94
C THR A 288 9.28 -7.42 36.07
N LYS A 289 9.33 -6.15 35.65
CA LYS A 289 10.56 -5.47 35.24
C LYS A 289 11.58 -5.66 36.36
N VAL A 290 12.57 -6.53 36.16
CA VAL A 290 13.73 -6.62 37.05
C VAL A 290 14.60 -5.39 36.76
N THR A 291 14.17 -4.26 37.30
CA THR A 291 15.02 -3.09 37.44
C THR A 291 15.85 -3.36 38.68
N THR A 292 17.02 -3.95 38.53
CA THR A 292 18.01 -3.95 39.61
C THR A 292 18.56 -2.55 39.76
N SER A 293 17.77 -1.69 40.41
CA SER A 293 18.24 -0.43 40.96
C SER A 293 19.09 -0.76 42.18
N SER A 294 20.40 -0.94 41.98
CA SER A 294 21.35 -0.87 43.07
C SER A 294 21.46 0.59 43.49
N THR A 295 20.91 0.93 44.66
CA THR A 295 21.22 2.19 45.33
C THR A 295 22.69 2.16 45.75
N VAL A 296 23.56 2.77 44.95
CA VAL A 296 24.97 2.96 45.29
C VAL A 296 25.07 4.03 46.38
N ALA A 297 25.91 3.78 47.38
CA ALA A 297 26.15 4.68 48.49
C ALA A 297 26.63 6.05 48.00
N THR A 298 25.95 7.10 48.43
CA THR A 298 26.26 8.48 48.05
C THR A 298 27.57 8.91 48.70
N ALA A 299 28.61 9.20 47.90
CA ALA A 299 29.77 9.91 48.38
C ALA A 299 29.34 11.31 48.86
N THR A 300 29.44 11.57 50.16
CA THR A 300 29.10 12.87 50.75
C THR A 300 30.29 13.81 50.59
N GLY A 301 30.33 14.54 49.48
CA GLY A 301 31.27 15.65 49.26
C GLY A 301 31.90 15.64 47.86
N LEU A 302 32.26 16.83 47.39
CA LEU A 302 33.11 16.97 46.19
C LEU A 302 34.50 16.38 46.51
N PRO A 303 35.13 15.65 45.58
CA PRO A 303 36.52 15.22 45.70
C PRO A 303 37.46 16.39 45.96
N ALA A 304 38.62 16.11 46.55
CA ALA A 304 39.63 17.12 46.82
C ALA A 304 40.02 17.85 45.52
N GLY A 305 40.23 19.17 45.60
CA GLY A 305 40.63 20.00 44.46
C GLY A 305 39.50 20.50 43.56
N VAL A 306 38.32 19.87 43.58
CA VAL A 306 37.15 20.31 42.81
C VAL A 306 36.46 21.46 43.54
N THR A 307 36.41 22.64 42.92
CA THR A 307 36.03 23.88 43.63
C THR A 307 34.58 24.29 43.42
N ALA A 308 34.00 24.04 42.25
CA ALA A 308 32.58 24.27 41.97
C ALA A 308 32.11 23.52 40.70
N LEU A 309 31.08 22.68 40.85
CA LEU A 309 30.36 22.09 39.70
C LEU A 309 29.14 22.95 39.33
N PRO A 310 28.69 22.92 38.06
CA PRO A 310 27.42 23.53 37.66
C PRO A 310 26.25 23.05 38.53
N THR A 311 25.22 23.91 38.67
CA THR A 311 24.07 23.62 39.55
C THR A 311 23.40 22.31 39.14
N GLY A 312 23.21 21.41 40.11
CA GLY A 312 22.57 20.10 39.90
C GLY A 312 23.53 18.97 39.53
N TRP A 313 24.81 19.24 39.31
CA TRP A 313 25.84 18.21 39.10
C TRP A 313 26.48 17.78 40.41
N LYS A 314 26.75 16.48 40.53
CA LYS A 314 27.40 15.86 41.69
C LYS A 314 28.41 14.82 41.24
N TYR A 315 29.35 14.52 42.11
CA TYR A 315 30.22 13.36 41.93
C TYR A 315 29.42 12.08 42.22
N ALA A 316 29.45 11.14 41.27
CA ALA A 316 28.76 9.86 41.36
C ALA A 316 29.66 8.74 41.88
N GLY A 317 30.99 8.89 41.80
CA GLY A 317 31.99 7.94 42.28
C GLY A 317 32.94 7.48 41.17
N CYS A 318 33.85 6.57 41.54
CA CYS A 318 34.65 5.83 40.57
C CYS A 318 33.84 4.73 39.89
N TYR A 319 33.97 4.61 38.57
CA TYR A 319 33.34 3.53 37.79
C TYR A 319 34.36 2.85 36.90
N THR A 320 34.21 1.54 36.71
CA THR A 320 34.95 0.83 35.65
C THR A 320 34.42 1.24 34.29
N GLU A 321 35.26 1.12 33.26
CA GLU A 321 34.76 0.95 31.90
C GLU A 321 33.82 -0.27 31.82
N GLY A 322 33.04 -0.35 30.74
CA GLY A 322 32.11 -1.45 30.54
C GLY A 322 32.79 -2.75 30.08
N THR A 323 32.06 -3.86 30.25
CA THR A 323 32.44 -5.17 29.71
C THR A 323 32.38 -5.14 28.18
N GLY A 324 33.54 -5.20 27.53
CA GLY A 324 33.64 -5.27 26.06
C GLY A 324 33.46 -3.92 25.33
N GLY A 325 33.39 -2.80 26.05
CA GLY A 325 33.23 -1.47 25.44
C GLY A 325 33.30 -0.32 26.44
N ARG A 326 33.24 0.91 25.94
CA ARG A 326 33.31 2.13 26.77
C ARG A 326 32.05 2.28 27.61
N ALA A 327 32.19 2.77 28.84
CA ALA A 327 31.08 3.12 29.73
C ALA A 327 30.40 4.43 29.33
N LEU A 328 31.11 5.35 28.66
CA LEU A 328 30.57 6.57 28.08
C LEU A 328 31.02 6.64 26.62
N LEU A 329 30.06 6.75 25.69
CA LEU A 329 30.34 6.53 24.27
C LEU A 329 30.83 7.80 23.54
N ASN A 330 30.57 8.99 24.09
CA ASN A 330 30.86 10.25 23.42
C ASN A 330 32.12 10.91 23.99
N GLY A 331 33.28 10.51 23.48
CA GLY A 331 34.57 11.13 23.80
C GLY A 331 34.65 12.58 23.32
N GLN A 332 35.23 13.45 24.15
CA GLN A 332 35.43 14.86 23.88
C GLN A 332 36.91 15.17 23.64
N THR A 333 37.19 16.38 23.15
CA THR A 333 38.57 16.86 23.01
C THR A 333 39.18 17.04 24.40
N GLY A 334 39.96 16.06 24.83
CA GLY A 334 40.77 16.10 26.04
C GLY A 334 42.09 16.88 25.85
N GLY A 335 43.02 16.72 26.80
CA GLY A 335 44.39 17.21 26.66
C GLY A 335 45.00 17.81 27.92
N ALA A 336 46.07 18.59 27.75
CA ALA A 336 46.89 19.14 28.85
C ALA A 336 46.15 20.12 29.77
N THR A 337 44.97 20.62 29.36
CA THR A 337 44.15 21.54 30.13
C THR A 337 42.90 20.89 30.72
N ASN A 338 42.77 19.56 30.64
CA ASN A 338 41.57 18.87 31.13
C ASN A 338 41.48 18.95 32.67
N THR A 339 40.34 19.42 33.17
CA THR A 339 39.96 19.43 34.59
C THR A 339 38.56 18.83 34.72
N VAL A 340 38.16 18.48 35.94
CA VAL A 340 36.80 18.01 36.24
C VAL A 340 35.76 19.04 35.79
N GLU A 341 35.94 20.32 36.16
CA GLU A 341 35.00 21.39 35.81
C GLU A 341 34.92 21.62 34.30
N ASN A 342 36.06 21.54 33.60
CA ASN A 342 36.08 21.71 32.16
C ASN A 342 35.31 20.57 31.46
N CYS A 343 35.52 19.32 31.89
CA CYS A 343 34.82 18.18 31.32
C CYS A 343 33.31 18.24 31.62
N VAL A 344 32.94 18.51 32.87
CA VAL A 344 31.52 18.66 33.27
C VAL A 344 30.85 19.80 32.52
N SER A 345 31.50 20.96 32.39
CA SER A 345 30.96 22.09 31.64
C SER A 345 30.84 21.79 30.14
N THR A 346 31.76 21.00 29.58
CA THR A 346 31.70 20.55 28.18
C THR A 346 30.51 19.63 27.98
N CYS A 347 30.34 18.62 28.84
CA CYS A 347 29.22 17.68 28.74
C CYS A 347 27.86 18.37 28.95
N LEU A 348 27.78 19.28 29.93
CA LEU A 348 26.59 20.11 30.14
C LEU A 348 26.29 20.99 28.91
N GLY A 349 27.32 21.62 28.33
CA GLY A 349 27.18 22.47 27.14
C GLY A 349 26.72 21.70 25.90
N LEU A 350 26.98 20.39 25.86
CA LEU A 350 26.53 19.46 24.83
C LEU A 350 25.20 18.75 25.16
N GLY A 351 24.56 19.09 26.28
CA GLY A 351 23.26 18.55 26.68
C GLY A 351 23.29 17.17 27.35
N TYR A 352 24.48 16.66 27.69
CA TYR A 352 24.63 15.39 28.40
C TYR A 352 24.42 15.53 29.91
N THR A 353 23.96 14.46 30.55
CA THR A 353 23.70 14.44 32.01
C THR A 353 24.80 13.73 32.81
N ILE A 354 25.79 13.14 32.13
CA ILE A 354 26.92 12.45 32.71
C ILE A 354 28.21 12.95 32.05
N ALA A 355 29.23 13.16 32.87
CA ALA A 355 30.59 13.46 32.48
C ALA A 355 31.53 12.47 33.18
N GLY A 356 32.44 11.87 32.43
CA GLY A 356 33.47 11.00 32.96
C GLY A 356 34.83 11.48 32.52
N VAL A 357 35.74 11.64 33.48
CA VAL A 357 37.15 11.93 33.21
C VAL A 357 37.97 10.66 33.43
N GLU A 358 38.86 10.38 32.48
CA GLU A 358 39.70 9.19 32.47
C GLU A 358 41.15 9.55 32.20
N TYR A 359 42.08 8.79 32.78
CA TYR A 359 43.51 8.82 32.50
C TYR A 359 44.14 10.23 32.53
N GLY A 360 43.63 11.11 33.40
CA GLY A 360 44.14 12.47 33.62
C GLY A 360 43.77 13.49 32.54
N SER A 361 43.75 13.09 31.27
CA SER A 361 43.57 14.01 30.13
C SER A 361 42.31 13.80 29.31
N GLU A 362 41.55 12.72 29.54
CA GLU A 362 40.41 12.37 28.70
C GLU A 362 39.08 12.80 29.35
N CYS A 363 38.11 13.14 28.50
CA CYS A 363 36.78 13.56 28.89
C CYS A 363 35.75 12.86 28.01
N TYR A 364 34.71 12.32 28.62
CA TYR A 364 33.63 11.60 27.95
C TYR A 364 32.29 12.08 28.48
N CYS A 365 31.29 12.15 27.60
CA CYS A 365 29.95 12.60 27.93
C CYS A 365 28.91 11.57 27.54
N ASP A 366 27.84 11.45 28.33
CA ASP A 366 26.71 10.60 27.97
C ASP A 366 25.46 10.95 28.79
N THR A 367 24.35 10.25 28.53
CA THR A 367 23.14 10.32 29.37
C THR A 367 22.90 9.06 30.20
N ALA A 368 23.64 7.99 29.92
CA ALA A 368 23.70 6.78 30.71
C ALA A 368 25.12 6.20 30.69
N LEU A 369 25.45 5.38 31.69
CA LEU A 369 26.60 4.50 31.62
C LEU A 369 26.23 3.26 30.81
N HIS A 370 27.14 2.78 29.97
CA HIS A 370 26.90 1.66 29.05
C HIS A 370 27.74 0.44 29.39
N ASN A 371 27.48 -0.67 28.70
CA ASN A 371 28.30 -1.87 28.71
C ASN A 371 28.50 -2.49 30.12
N GLY A 372 27.58 -2.27 31.06
CA GLY A 372 27.67 -2.83 32.41
C GLY A 372 28.74 -2.18 33.28
N ALA A 373 29.03 -0.88 33.06
CA ALA A 373 29.91 -0.10 33.93
C ALA A 373 29.50 -0.25 35.41
N ALA A 374 30.45 -0.59 36.26
CA ALA A 374 30.19 -0.89 37.67
C ALA A 374 30.96 0.06 38.59
N PRO A 375 30.47 0.34 39.81
CA PRO A 375 31.23 1.09 40.79
C PRO A 375 32.60 0.44 41.07
N ALA A 376 33.65 1.25 41.07
CA ALA A 376 35.00 0.89 41.43
C ALA A 376 35.37 1.47 42.81
N ALA A 377 36.47 1.03 43.40
CA ALA A 377 36.94 1.61 44.66
C ALA A 377 37.48 3.03 44.41
N GLU A 378 37.13 3.98 45.28
CA GLU A 378 37.56 5.40 45.18
C GLU A 378 39.08 5.57 45.03
N SER A 379 39.87 4.69 45.67
CA SER A 379 41.33 4.67 45.53
C SER A 379 41.84 4.39 44.10
N GLN A 380 40.96 3.99 43.18
CA GLN A 380 41.28 3.70 41.78
C GLN A 380 41.15 4.92 40.88
N CYS A 381 40.41 5.97 41.26
CA CYS A 381 40.49 7.27 40.57
C CYS A 381 41.62 8.07 41.18
N ASN A 382 42.86 7.80 40.76
CA ASN A 382 44.06 8.35 41.40
C ASN A 382 45.04 8.99 40.41
N VAL A 383 44.62 9.17 39.16
CA VAL A 383 45.40 9.91 38.16
C VAL A 383 44.98 11.37 38.21
N ALA A 384 45.95 12.23 38.51
CA ALA A 384 45.73 13.67 38.58
C ALA A 384 45.29 14.23 37.22
N CYS A 385 44.34 15.16 37.23
CA CYS A 385 43.91 15.87 36.02
C CYS A 385 45.07 16.67 35.42
N ALA A 386 45.23 16.62 34.09
CA ALA A 386 46.34 17.27 33.39
C ALA A 386 46.31 18.80 33.56
N GLY A 387 45.10 19.39 33.60
CA GLY A 387 44.89 20.83 33.80
C GLY A 387 44.86 21.27 35.26
N ASN A 388 44.70 20.35 36.22
CA ASN A 388 44.73 20.64 37.65
C ASN A 388 45.21 19.43 38.45
N ALA A 389 46.46 19.45 38.89
CA ALA A 389 47.07 18.34 39.62
C ALA A 389 46.46 18.06 41.01
N ASN A 390 45.52 18.90 41.48
CA ASN A 390 44.82 18.70 42.75
C ASN A 390 43.52 17.92 42.60
N GLU A 391 43.09 17.58 41.38
CA GLU A 391 41.85 16.85 41.08
C GLU A 391 42.14 15.45 40.56
N ASP A 392 41.26 14.49 40.87
CA ASP A 392 41.37 13.10 40.42
C ASP A 392 40.52 12.84 39.15
N CYS A 393 41.21 12.58 38.04
CA CYS A 393 40.64 12.31 36.70
C CYS A 393 40.75 10.83 36.31
N GLY A 394 40.16 9.95 37.15
CA GLY A 394 40.08 8.51 36.89
C GLY A 394 41.43 7.79 36.96
N ALA A 395 41.56 6.71 36.20
CA ALA A 395 42.79 5.97 35.90
C ALA A 395 42.59 5.14 34.61
N GLY A 396 43.55 4.29 34.22
CA GLY A 396 43.36 3.43 33.05
C GLY A 396 42.22 2.44 33.24
N ASN A 397 41.18 2.52 32.41
CA ASN A 397 39.90 1.80 32.49
C ASN A 397 39.03 2.13 33.73
N ILE A 398 39.25 3.29 34.36
CA ILE A 398 38.50 3.77 35.54
C ILE A 398 38.12 5.24 35.34
N LEU A 399 36.83 5.55 35.42
CA LEU A 399 36.28 6.90 35.26
C LEU A 399 35.98 7.52 36.63
N SER A 400 36.37 8.79 36.83
CA SER A 400 35.69 9.64 37.82
C SER A 400 34.39 10.14 37.19
N VAL A 401 33.24 9.65 37.64
CA VAL A 401 31.93 9.97 37.04
C VAL A 401 31.24 11.08 37.82
N TYR A 402 30.74 12.06 37.09
CA TYR A 402 29.92 13.17 37.57
C TYR A 402 28.61 13.16 36.82
N ASN A 403 27.50 13.43 37.49
CA ASN A 403 26.20 13.40 36.86
C ASN A 403 25.23 14.45 37.41
N THR A 404 24.21 14.77 36.63
CA THR A 404 22.99 15.43 37.09
C THR A 404 21.79 14.48 36.96
N GLY A 405 20.86 14.54 37.91
CA GLY A 405 19.72 13.61 37.97
C GLY A 405 20.09 12.18 38.40
N ASN A 406 19.38 11.20 37.83
CA ASN A 406 19.58 9.77 38.10
C ASN A 406 20.65 9.20 37.19
N LEU A 407 21.50 8.34 37.75
CA LEU A 407 22.53 7.62 37.00
C LEU A 407 21.96 6.29 36.53
N THR A 408 21.76 6.15 35.21
CA THR A 408 21.28 4.90 34.59
C THR A 408 22.48 4.11 34.07
N VAL A 409 22.50 2.79 34.29
CA VAL A 409 23.53 1.89 33.77
C VAL A 409 22.88 0.84 32.88
N TYR A 410 23.19 0.86 31.58
CA TYR A 410 22.85 -0.20 30.64
C TYR A 410 23.87 -1.33 30.73
N GLN A 411 23.38 -2.57 30.79
CA GLN A 411 24.24 -3.75 30.74
C GLN A 411 24.83 -3.91 29.33
N ALA A 412 25.91 -4.69 29.22
CA ALA A 412 26.42 -5.09 27.91
C ALA A 412 25.32 -5.84 27.14
N PRO A 413 25.14 -5.56 25.84
CA PRO A 413 24.09 -6.23 25.09
C PRO A 413 24.32 -7.75 25.08
N THR A 414 23.22 -8.49 25.01
CA THR A 414 23.23 -9.97 24.97
C THR A 414 22.31 -10.48 23.86
N SER A 415 22.35 -11.76 23.52
CA SER A 415 21.33 -12.30 22.62
C SER A 415 19.99 -12.44 23.35
N GLN A 416 18.91 -11.96 22.72
CA GLN A 416 17.57 -12.07 23.27
C GLN A 416 17.07 -13.51 23.11
N SER A 417 17.19 -14.33 24.16
CA SER A 417 16.75 -15.74 24.16
C SER A 417 15.45 -15.98 24.96
N THR A 418 14.97 -14.96 25.67
CA THR A 418 13.74 -15.02 26.49
C THR A 418 12.91 -13.75 26.28
N GLY A 419 11.63 -13.77 26.67
CA GLY A 419 10.72 -12.64 26.46
C GLY A 419 10.37 -12.38 24.99
N LEU A 420 10.56 -13.39 24.13
CA LEU A 420 10.21 -13.35 22.71
C LEU A 420 8.69 -13.50 22.53
N PRO A 421 8.08 -12.90 21.49
CA PRO A 421 6.66 -13.05 21.22
C PRO A 421 6.30 -14.50 20.85
N GLY A 422 5.15 -14.97 21.32
CA GLY A 422 4.64 -16.31 21.01
C GLY A 422 5.62 -17.45 21.33
N ASN A 423 5.81 -18.36 20.37
CA ASN A 423 6.70 -19.53 20.39
C ASN A 423 7.95 -19.33 19.51
N TRP A 424 8.45 -18.11 19.37
CA TRP A 424 9.74 -17.89 18.72
C TRP A 424 10.90 -18.33 19.63
N VAL A 425 11.93 -18.94 19.04
CA VAL A 425 13.11 -19.45 19.74
C VAL A 425 14.36 -18.94 19.04
N TYR A 426 15.27 -18.37 19.84
CA TYR A 426 16.59 -17.98 19.37
C TYR A 426 17.45 -19.21 19.07
N GLN A 427 18.05 -19.24 17.88
CA GLN A 427 18.87 -20.36 17.39
C GLN A 427 20.37 -20.08 17.43
N GLY A 428 20.79 -18.82 17.63
CA GLY A 428 22.19 -18.42 17.68
C GLY A 428 22.59 -17.43 16.58
N CYS A 429 23.87 -17.07 16.57
CA CYS A 429 24.47 -16.25 15.52
C CYS A 429 24.78 -17.10 14.28
N TYR A 430 24.23 -16.76 13.11
CA TYR A 430 24.43 -17.49 11.85
C TYR A 430 25.15 -16.63 10.81
N SER A 431 25.93 -17.24 9.92
CA SER A 431 26.55 -16.53 8.80
C SER A 431 25.51 -16.13 7.76
N ASP A 432 25.60 -14.92 7.21
CA ASP A 432 24.76 -14.47 6.11
C ASP A 432 25.57 -14.20 4.85
N ASN A 433 24.89 -14.05 3.72
CA ASN A 433 25.45 -13.67 2.42
C ASN A 433 26.59 -14.60 1.96
N VAL A 434 26.45 -15.90 2.23
CA VAL A 434 27.46 -16.91 1.91
C VAL A 434 27.48 -17.10 0.39
N ASN A 435 28.60 -16.76 -0.26
CA ASN A 435 28.74 -16.78 -1.73
C ASN A 435 27.69 -15.92 -2.47
N ASN A 436 27.39 -14.72 -1.95
CA ASN A 436 26.34 -13.83 -2.45
C ASN A 436 24.92 -14.41 -2.34
N ASN A 437 24.72 -15.40 -1.46
CA ASN A 437 23.41 -15.98 -1.18
C ASN A 437 22.98 -15.60 0.24
N ARG A 438 21.90 -14.82 0.35
CA ARG A 438 21.34 -14.42 1.65
C ARG A 438 20.67 -15.62 2.31
N ALA A 439 20.84 -15.74 3.62
CA ALA A 439 20.24 -16.81 4.42
C ALA A 439 18.72 -16.65 4.53
N LEU A 440 18.25 -15.41 4.60
CA LEU A 440 16.84 -15.04 4.54
C LEU A 440 16.67 -13.94 3.48
N PHE A 441 15.60 -14.00 2.73
CA PHE A 441 15.45 -13.21 1.50
C PHE A 441 14.79 -11.85 1.75
N TRP A 442 13.74 -11.82 2.57
CA TRP A 442 12.89 -10.64 2.65
C TRP A 442 13.39 -9.64 3.69
N GLU A 443 13.80 -8.45 3.27
CA GLU A 443 14.40 -7.43 4.14
C GLU A 443 13.46 -6.26 4.44
N SER A 444 13.46 -5.83 5.70
CA SER A 444 12.86 -4.59 6.17
C SER A 444 13.90 -3.77 6.95
N ILE A 445 14.00 -2.48 6.65
CA ILE A 445 14.91 -1.55 7.34
C ILE A 445 14.15 -0.83 8.46
N LEU A 446 14.44 -1.19 9.71
CA LEU A 446 13.83 -0.65 10.92
C LEU A 446 14.83 0.28 11.64
N THR A 447 14.98 1.50 11.15
CA THR A 447 16.07 2.43 11.56
C THR A 447 16.09 2.76 13.05
N THR A 448 14.95 2.86 13.72
CA THR A 448 14.87 3.29 15.13
C THR A 448 14.19 2.30 16.07
N ASN A 449 13.56 1.24 15.54
CA ASN A 449 12.73 0.34 16.33
C ASN A 449 12.98 -1.15 16.02
N ASN A 450 14.15 -1.49 15.48
CA ASN A 450 14.49 -2.89 15.29
C ASN A 450 14.75 -3.53 16.65
N SER A 451 14.07 -4.64 16.94
CA SER A 451 14.31 -5.49 18.10
C SER A 451 13.91 -6.91 17.70
N ALA A 452 14.29 -7.93 18.47
CA ALA A 452 13.79 -9.27 18.19
C ALA A 452 12.26 -9.29 18.23
N THR A 453 11.63 -8.64 19.21
CA THR A 453 10.15 -8.57 19.28
C THR A 453 9.54 -7.96 18.02
N THR A 454 10.00 -6.77 17.61
CA THR A 454 9.46 -6.08 16.42
C THR A 454 9.66 -6.90 15.15
N CYS A 455 10.85 -7.46 14.95
CA CYS A 455 11.16 -8.23 13.75
C CYS A 455 10.37 -9.55 13.70
N LEU A 456 10.25 -10.24 14.84
CA LEU A 456 9.54 -11.52 14.93
C LEU A 456 8.02 -11.38 14.77
N ASP A 457 7.43 -10.29 15.27
CA ASP A 457 6.01 -9.99 15.05
C ASP A 457 5.74 -9.64 13.59
N LEU A 458 6.60 -8.82 12.96
CA LEU A 458 6.52 -8.50 11.54
C LEU A 458 6.61 -9.75 10.65
N CYS A 459 7.61 -10.59 10.87
CA CYS A 459 7.75 -11.84 10.11
C CYS A 459 6.55 -12.78 10.34
N ALA A 460 6.03 -12.83 11.57
CA ALA A 460 4.85 -13.64 11.88
C ALA A 460 3.57 -13.13 11.21
N GLU A 461 3.39 -11.81 11.08
CA GLU A 461 2.24 -11.18 10.42
C GLU A 461 2.11 -11.61 8.95
N TYR A 462 3.24 -11.72 8.24
CA TYR A 462 3.30 -12.16 6.84
C TYR A 462 3.51 -13.68 6.68
N GLY A 463 3.37 -14.45 7.77
CA GLY A 463 3.38 -15.91 7.72
C GLY A 463 4.77 -16.55 7.54
N TYR A 464 5.86 -15.84 7.85
CA TYR A 464 7.21 -16.39 7.89
C TYR A 464 7.48 -17.08 9.24
N GLU A 465 8.27 -18.16 9.19
CA GLU A 465 8.61 -18.99 10.37
C GLU A 465 10.07 -18.86 10.79
N ALA A 466 10.85 -18.12 10.02
CA ALA A 466 12.24 -17.80 10.28
C ALA A 466 12.45 -16.29 10.19
N ALA A 467 13.23 -15.76 11.12
CA ALA A 467 13.58 -14.34 11.16
C ALA A 467 15.03 -14.17 11.59
N GLY A 468 15.67 -13.12 11.08
CA GLY A 468 17.04 -12.78 11.42
C GLY A 468 17.23 -11.26 11.46
N MET A 469 18.14 -10.79 12.30
CA MET A 469 18.49 -9.37 12.33
C MET A 469 19.96 -9.18 11.99
N GLU A 470 20.27 -8.11 11.26
CA GLU A 470 21.62 -7.72 10.84
C GLU A 470 21.84 -6.21 11.02
N TYR A 471 23.10 -5.79 11.23
CA TYR A 471 23.51 -4.38 11.37
C TYR A 471 22.70 -3.55 12.38
N GLY A 472 22.05 -4.17 13.37
CA GLY A 472 21.25 -3.47 14.37
C GLY A 472 19.88 -3.00 13.87
N LEU A 473 19.71 -2.71 12.58
CA LEU A 473 18.54 -2.06 11.98
C LEU A 473 17.80 -2.90 10.94
N GLN A 474 18.40 -3.97 10.42
CA GLN A 474 17.79 -4.80 9.39
C GLN A 474 17.04 -5.96 10.05
N CYS A 475 15.84 -6.20 9.56
CA CYS A 475 15.02 -7.37 9.88
C CYS A 475 14.83 -8.19 8.61
N PHE A 476 15.15 -9.47 8.67
CA PHE A 476 15.00 -10.41 7.58
C PHE A 476 13.96 -11.46 7.93
N CYS A 477 13.05 -11.74 7.01
CA CYS A 477 12.03 -12.78 7.11
C CYS A 477 12.24 -13.86 6.05
N GLY A 478 11.87 -15.11 6.37
CA GLY A 478 11.91 -16.21 5.42
C GLY A 478 11.47 -17.54 6.01
N ASP A 479 11.95 -18.61 5.40
CA ASP A 479 11.74 -19.98 5.89
C ASP A 479 13.06 -20.61 6.31
N ASP A 480 13.03 -21.47 7.32
CA ASP A 480 14.23 -22.17 7.80
C ASP A 480 14.85 -23.02 6.68
N SER A 481 14.02 -23.61 5.80
CA SER A 481 14.52 -24.37 4.66
C SER A 481 15.36 -23.54 3.69
N VAL A 482 15.08 -22.24 3.55
CA VAL A 482 15.86 -21.33 2.71
C VAL A 482 17.22 -21.06 3.35
N LEU A 483 17.24 -20.84 4.67
CA LEU A 483 18.49 -20.70 5.42
C LEU A 483 19.37 -21.95 5.27
N GLN A 484 18.81 -23.15 5.44
CA GLN A 484 19.57 -24.40 5.28
C GLN A 484 20.12 -24.55 3.85
N ALA A 485 19.35 -24.15 2.83
CA ALA A 485 19.77 -24.21 1.43
C ALA A 485 20.84 -23.16 1.07
N SER A 486 20.93 -22.06 1.82
CA SER A 486 21.88 -20.97 1.55
C SER A 486 23.35 -21.33 1.81
N GLY A 487 23.61 -22.39 2.58
CA GLY A 487 24.95 -22.70 3.10
C GLY A 487 25.32 -21.90 4.35
N SER A 488 24.36 -21.19 4.95
CA SER A 488 24.51 -20.55 6.25
C SER A 488 24.88 -21.57 7.35
N THR A 489 25.77 -21.17 8.26
CA THR A 489 26.24 -22.02 9.36
C THR A 489 26.27 -21.25 10.66
N LEU A 490 26.09 -21.94 11.79
CA LEU A 490 26.22 -21.38 13.13
C LEU A 490 27.65 -20.86 13.35
N GLN A 491 27.75 -19.65 13.90
CA GLN A 491 28.98 -18.92 14.17
C GLN A 491 29.20 -18.77 15.68
N ALA A 492 30.35 -18.20 16.06
CA ALA A 492 30.58 -17.81 17.43
C ALA A 492 29.60 -16.69 17.82
N GLU A 493 29.02 -16.77 19.02
CA GLU A 493 28.03 -15.79 19.46
C GLU A 493 28.58 -14.37 19.53
N THR A 494 29.88 -14.25 19.77
CA THR A 494 30.62 -12.98 19.76
C THR A 494 30.70 -12.31 18.38
N ASP A 495 30.37 -13.03 17.30
CA ASP A 495 30.33 -12.46 15.95
C ASP A 495 29.07 -11.60 15.74
N CYS A 496 27.98 -11.86 16.46
CA CYS A 496 26.77 -11.04 16.47
C CYS A 496 26.89 -9.99 17.58
N ASN A 497 27.51 -8.86 17.27
CA ASN A 497 27.95 -7.87 18.24
C ASN A 497 27.40 -6.45 18.00
N VAL A 498 26.42 -6.29 17.10
CA VAL A 498 25.77 -5.01 16.84
C VAL A 498 24.46 -4.91 17.64
N PRO A 499 24.31 -3.91 18.52
CA PRO A 499 23.08 -3.72 19.28
C PRO A 499 21.88 -3.40 18.38
N CYS A 500 20.68 -3.82 18.79
CA CYS A 500 19.44 -3.46 18.14
C CYS A 500 19.13 -1.96 18.28
N THR A 501 18.61 -1.32 17.23
CA THR A 501 18.26 0.12 17.25
C THR A 501 17.06 0.45 18.13
N GLY A 502 16.11 -0.49 18.26
CA GLY A 502 14.91 -0.38 19.10
C GLY A 502 15.06 -0.97 20.50
N ASP A 503 16.10 -1.77 20.74
CA ASP A 503 16.39 -2.32 22.06
C ASP A 503 17.88 -2.62 22.25
N SER A 504 18.66 -1.60 22.61
CA SER A 504 20.12 -1.68 22.70
C SER A 504 20.65 -2.63 23.77
N GLN A 505 19.78 -3.22 24.60
CA GLN A 505 20.17 -4.27 25.56
C GLN A 505 20.38 -5.64 24.86
N TYR A 506 19.98 -5.77 23.59
CA TYR A 506 20.11 -7.00 22.82
C TYR A 506 20.89 -6.81 21.52
N TYR A 507 21.52 -7.88 21.04
CA TYR A 507 22.18 -7.91 19.72
C TYR A 507 21.22 -8.22 18.59
N CYS A 508 21.39 -7.50 17.48
CA CYS A 508 20.68 -7.66 16.22
C CYS A 508 21.70 -7.88 15.09
N GLY A 509 22.42 -9.00 15.21
CA GLY A 509 23.41 -9.45 14.24
C GLY A 509 24.71 -8.64 14.21
N ALA A 510 25.38 -8.69 13.06
CA ALA A 510 26.54 -7.88 12.67
C ALA A 510 26.74 -8.02 11.15
N GLY A 511 27.80 -7.45 10.57
CA GLY A 511 28.05 -7.61 9.13
C GLY A 511 28.24 -9.07 8.70
N ASN A 512 27.38 -9.53 7.79
CA ASN A 512 27.20 -10.91 7.34
C ASN A 512 26.94 -11.89 8.50
N ARG A 513 26.20 -11.45 9.53
CA ARG A 513 25.86 -12.24 10.73
C ARG A 513 24.42 -11.97 11.17
N LEU A 514 23.61 -13.02 11.20
CA LEU A 514 22.22 -12.95 11.66
C LEU A 514 22.11 -13.43 13.10
N SER A 515 21.50 -12.60 13.97
CA SER A 515 20.86 -13.12 15.17
C SER A 515 19.61 -13.87 14.72
N TYR A 516 19.64 -15.21 14.71
CA TYR A 516 18.65 -16.03 14.02
C TYR A 516 17.60 -16.64 14.96
N TYR A 517 16.35 -16.67 14.51
CA TYR A 517 15.19 -17.12 15.26
C TYR A 517 14.27 -17.99 14.41
N THR A 518 13.66 -19.00 15.02
CA THR A 518 12.66 -19.85 14.37
C THR A 518 11.42 -20.04 15.24
N TRP A 519 10.30 -20.28 14.59
CA TRP A 519 9.02 -20.56 15.23
C TRP A 519 8.85 -22.06 15.51
N VAL A 520 8.34 -22.46 16.70
CA VAL A 520 8.32 -23.90 17.11
C VAL A 520 7.02 -24.49 17.73
N GLY A 521 5.89 -23.82 17.96
CA GLY A 521 5.03 -23.23 16.96
C GLY A 521 4.14 -24.23 16.20
N THR A 522 2.80 -24.08 16.24
CA THR A 522 1.96 -24.60 15.14
C THR A 522 2.41 -23.90 13.85
N PRO A 523 2.69 -24.61 12.75
CA PRO A 523 3.22 -24.00 11.53
C PRO A 523 2.38 -22.80 11.11
N ARG A 524 3.03 -21.63 11.02
CA ARG A 524 2.44 -20.42 10.44
C ARG A 524 2.54 -20.41 8.92
N ARG A 525 3.49 -21.18 8.41
CA ARG A 525 3.71 -21.37 6.99
C ARG A 525 2.45 -21.95 6.36
N THR A 526 2.11 -21.42 5.20
CA THR A 526 1.22 -22.11 4.29
C THR A 526 1.86 -23.45 3.91
N VAL A 527 1.23 -24.56 4.29
CA VAL A 527 1.62 -25.89 3.83
C VAL A 527 1.15 -26.02 2.39
N TRP A 528 2.11 -26.01 1.48
CA TRP A 528 1.84 -26.22 0.06
C TRP A 528 1.83 -27.70 -0.27
N ASN A 529 0.81 -28.14 -0.99
CA ASN A 529 0.79 -29.48 -1.55
C ASN A 529 1.75 -29.55 -2.74
N THR A 530 2.61 -30.57 -2.78
CA THR A 530 3.61 -30.76 -3.83
C THR A 530 3.46 -32.12 -4.51
N PRO A 531 2.47 -32.29 -5.40
CA PRO A 531 2.33 -33.50 -6.19
C PRO A 531 3.60 -33.81 -6.97
N ALA A 532 3.91 -35.09 -7.16
CA ALA A 532 5.06 -35.50 -7.97
C ALA A 532 4.83 -35.13 -9.44
N ALA A 533 5.87 -34.60 -10.10
CA ALA A 533 5.81 -34.23 -11.51
C ALA A 533 5.39 -35.42 -12.39
N GLY A 534 4.55 -35.16 -13.40
CA GLY A 534 4.01 -36.17 -14.32
C GLY A 534 2.84 -37.01 -13.76
N THR A 535 2.39 -36.74 -12.54
CA THR A 535 1.16 -37.34 -12.00
C THR A 535 -0.08 -36.52 -12.38
N ALA A 536 -1.25 -37.14 -12.37
CA ALA A 536 -2.52 -36.43 -12.62
C ALA A 536 -2.73 -35.25 -11.65
N ALA A 537 -2.35 -35.41 -10.38
CA ALA A 537 -2.46 -34.37 -9.37
C ALA A 537 -1.58 -33.13 -9.64
N TYR A 538 -0.55 -33.26 -10.46
CA TYR A 538 0.34 -32.16 -10.86
C TYR A 538 -0.26 -31.26 -11.95
N GLY A 539 -1.30 -31.73 -12.66
CA GLY A 539 -1.81 -31.07 -13.87
C GLY A 539 -0.83 -31.17 -15.05
N GLN A 540 -1.20 -30.58 -16.17
CA GLN A 540 -0.39 -30.64 -17.40
C GLN A 540 -0.64 -29.42 -18.30
N TYR A 541 0.43 -28.84 -18.84
CA TYR A 541 0.35 -27.91 -19.98
C TYR A 541 0.37 -28.69 -21.31
N GLU A 542 -0.48 -28.28 -22.24
CA GLU A 542 -0.49 -28.79 -23.61
C GLU A 542 -0.55 -27.63 -24.62
N PHE A 543 0.19 -27.79 -25.72
CA PHE A 543 0.04 -26.90 -26.87
C PHE A 543 -1.34 -27.12 -27.51
N LEU A 544 -2.11 -26.05 -27.67
CA LEU A 544 -3.44 -26.12 -28.29
C LEU A 544 -3.33 -25.92 -29.81
N ILE A 545 -2.86 -24.75 -30.22
CA ILE A 545 -2.75 -24.34 -31.62
C ILE A 545 -1.81 -23.11 -31.73
N GLY A 546 -1.25 -22.87 -32.91
CA GLY A 546 -0.59 -21.60 -33.20
C GLY A 546 -1.62 -20.47 -33.29
N GLY A 547 -1.29 -19.28 -32.81
CA GLY A 547 -2.12 -18.09 -32.94
C GLY A 547 -1.82 -17.31 -34.22
N VAL A 548 -2.77 -16.46 -34.57
CA VAL A 548 -2.68 -15.48 -35.67
C VAL A 548 -2.41 -14.06 -35.17
N VAL A 549 -2.62 -13.82 -33.88
CA VAL A 549 -2.33 -12.59 -33.12
C VAL A 549 -1.88 -12.95 -31.69
N VAL A 550 -1.45 -11.96 -30.92
CA VAL A 550 -0.99 -12.10 -29.51
C VAL A 550 -2.08 -11.56 -28.57
N PRO A 551 -3.24 -12.22 -28.46
CA PRO A 551 -4.44 -11.60 -27.89
C PRO A 551 -4.22 -10.91 -26.54
N LEU A 552 -4.56 -9.63 -26.48
CA LEU A 552 -4.58 -8.83 -25.25
C LEU A 552 -5.89 -9.00 -24.48
N ILE A 553 -6.93 -9.42 -25.18
CA ILE A 553 -8.23 -9.74 -24.61
C ILE A 553 -8.68 -11.06 -25.17
N THR A 554 -9.01 -11.97 -24.28
CA THR A 554 -9.55 -13.28 -24.62
C THR A 554 -10.93 -13.39 -23.98
N THR A 555 -11.96 -13.72 -24.76
CA THR A 555 -13.35 -13.89 -24.26
C THR A 555 -13.97 -15.21 -24.73
N ALA A 556 -14.49 -16.02 -23.82
CA ALA A 556 -15.28 -17.20 -24.18
C ALA A 556 -16.65 -16.78 -24.72
N GLY A 557 -17.00 -17.26 -25.92
CA GLY A 557 -18.30 -17.01 -26.55
C GLY A 557 -19.35 -18.03 -26.12
N VAL A 558 -20.60 -17.58 -26.00
CA VAL A 558 -21.75 -18.46 -25.72
C VAL A 558 -22.03 -19.47 -26.86
N ASN A 559 -21.45 -19.21 -28.04
CA ASN A 559 -21.44 -20.09 -29.20
C ASN A 559 -20.40 -21.24 -29.13
N GLY A 560 -19.64 -21.34 -28.04
CA GLY A 560 -18.60 -22.35 -27.84
C GLY A 560 -17.29 -22.08 -28.57
N LYS A 561 -17.07 -20.83 -28.99
CA LYS A 561 -15.83 -20.35 -29.60
C LYS A 561 -15.13 -19.36 -28.68
N VAL A 562 -13.94 -18.91 -29.06
CA VAL A 562 -13.18 -17.93 -28.27
C VAL A 562 -12.83 -16.72 -29.12
N THR A 563 -13.14 -15.52 -28.63
CA THR A 563 -12.76 -14.26 -29.27
C THR A 563 -11.38 -13.84 -28.77
N PHE A 564 -10.49 -13.52 -29.70
CA PHE A 564 -9.15 -12.99 -29.49
C PHE A 564 -9.12 -11.58 -30.04
N MET A 565 -8.74 -10.59 -29.24
CA MET A 565 -8.63 -9.20 -29.68
C MET A 565 -7.22 -8.67 -29.45
N GLU A 566 -6.70 -8.00 -30.47
CA GLU A 566 -5.38 -7.37 -30.51
C GLU A 566 -5.49 -5.90 -30.91
N LYS A 567 -4.41 -5.12 -30.73
CA LYS A 567 -4.21 -3.76 -31.29
C LYS A 567 -4.78 -3.62 -32.71
N PHE A 568 -5.31 -2.43 -33.04
CA PHE A 568 -5.76 -2.10 -34.40
C PHE A 568 -5.09 -0.85 -34.95
N GLY A 569 -4.44 -1.00 -36.11
CA GLY A 569 -3.73 0.09 -36.78
C GLY A 569 -2.41 0.49 -36.11
N THR A 570 -2.02 -0.21 -35.04
CA THR A 570 -0.82 0.02 -34.23
C THR A 570 -0.13 -1.33 -33.97
N GLY A 571 1.21 -1.35 -33.94
CA GLY A 571 1.99 -2.58 -33.79
C GLY A 571 2.66 -3.05 -35.08
N ALA A 572 3.31 -4.21 -35.02
CA ALA A 572 4.04 -4.77 -36.16
C ALA A 572 3.08 -5.25 -37.28
N PRO A 573 3.54 -5.28 -38.55
CA PRO A 573 2.72 -5.82 -39.64
C PRO A 573 2.32 -7.28 -39.37
N ASN A 574 1.03 -7.60 -39.50
CA ASN A 574 0.40 -8.92 -39.25
C ASN A 574 0.16 -9.28 -37.77
N THR A 575 0.24 -8.32 -36.85
CA THR A 575 0.05 -8.55 -35.41
C THR A 575 -1.15 -7.77 -34.88
N THR A 576 -2.17 -7.51 -35.70
CA THR A 576 -3.28 -6.60 -35.39
C THR A 576 -4.63 -7.18 -35.80
N GLY A 577 -5.69 -6.92 -35.04
CA GLY A 577 -7.08 -7.25 -35.39
C GLY A 577 -7.79 -8.14 -34.37
N ALA A 578 -8.98 -8.62 -34.76
CA ALA A 578 -9.78 -9.50 -33.93
C ALA A 578 -10.00 -10.83 -34.65
N TYR A 579 -10.10 -11.92 -33.90
CA TYR A 579 -10.26 -13.25 -34.44
C TYR A 579 -11.18 -14.09 -33.56
N GLU A 580 -11.90 -15.02 -34.17
CA GLU A 580 -12.65 -16.05 -33.47
C GLU A 580 -11.98 -17.40 -33.70
N LEU A 581 -11.66 -18.08 -32.60
CA LEU A 581 -11.11 -19.43 -32.56
C LEU A 581 -12.23 -20.46 -32.41
N ASP A 582 -12.33 -21.36 -33.38
CA ASP A 582 -13.21 -22.53 -33.35
C ASP A 582 -12.48 -23.76 -32.80
N LEU A 583 -12.82 -24.14 -31.56
CA LEU A 583 -12.21 -25.27 -30.85
C LEU A 583 -12.51 -26.63 -31.50
N ASP A 584 -13.55 -26.73 -32.34
CA ASP A 584 -13.87 -27.95 -33.08
C ASP A 584 -13.07 -28.10 -34.38
N GLN A 585 -12.34 -27.06 -34.78
CA GLN A 585 -11.56 -27.03 -36.02
C GLN A 585 -10.05 -27.01 -35.77
N LEU A 586 -9.58 -27.33 -34.55
CA LEU A 586 -8.14 -27.30 -34.20
C LEU A 586 -7.25 -28.15 -35.13
N GLY A 587 -7.80 -29.21 -35.74
CA GLY A 587 -7.10 -30.03 -36.74
C GLY A 587 -6.92 -29.36 -38.13
N ASN A 588 -7.57 -28.23 -38.37
CA ASN A 588 -7.51 -27.45 -39.61
C ASN A 588 -7.30 -25.97 -39.26
N PHE A 589 -6.02 -25.56 -39.22
CA PHE A 589 -5.62 -24.21 -38.81
C PHE A 589 -6.40 -23.09 -39.51
N THR A 590 -6.58 -23.17 -40.83
CA THR A 590 -7.31 -22.13 -41.57
C THR A 590 -8.79 -22.09 -41.22
N ALA A 591 -9.42 -23.23 -40.94
CA ALA A 591 -10.82 -23.27 -40.52
C ALA A 591 -11.01 -22.92 -39.03
N ALA A 592 -9.97 -23.09 -38.21
CA ALA A 592 -10.00 -22.73 -36.79
C ALA A 592 -10.07 -21.22 -36.56
N TRP A 593 -9.49 -20.43 -37.45
CA TRP A 593 -9.38 -18.98 -37.27
C TRP A 593 -10.27 -18.21 -38.24
N ARG A 594 -11.31 -17.55 -37.71
CA ARG A 594 -12.12 -16.59 -38.46
C ARG A 594 -11.62 -15.16 -38.18
N PRO A 595 -11.17 -14.40 -39.20
CA PRO A 595 -10.84 -13.00 -39.01
C PRO A 595 -12.11 -12.16 -38.75
N MET A 596 -11.98 -11.18 -37.87
CA MET A 596 -12.97 -10.17 -37.51
C MET A 596 -12.31 -8.78 -37.56
N HIS A 597 -13.10 -7.73 -37.72
CA HIS A 597 -12.61 -6.38 -38.00
C HIS A 597 -13.18 -5.35 -37.04
N VAL A 598 -12.30 -4.80 -36.22
CA VAL A 598 -12.55 -3.55 -35.48
C VAL A 598 -12.12 -2.35 -36.34
N LYS A 599 -12.70 -1.19 -36.09
CA LYS A 599 -12.44 0.10 -36.74
C LYS A 599 -11.61 1.05 -35.86
N SER A 600 -11.57 0.83 -34.54
CA SER A 600 -10.75 1.62 -33.61
C SER A 600 -9.90 0.72 -32.71
N ASP A 601 -8.86 1.31 -32.12
CA ASP A 601 -7.80 0.58 -31.41
C ASP A 601 -8.25 0.11 -30.02
N ILE A 602 -8.35 -1.20 -29.84
CA ILE A 602 -8.83 -1.85 -28.62
C ILE A 602 -7.75 -1.98 -27.55
N PHE A 603 -6.50 -1.61 -27.85
CA PHE A 603 -5.40 -1.73 -26.89
C PHE A 603 -5.84 -1.16 -25.53
N CYS A 604 -5.80 -2.02 -24.51
CA CYS A 604 -6.13 -1.68 -23.12
C CYS A 604 -7.60 -1.26 -22.87
N SER A 605 -8.52 -1.94 -23.56
CA SER A 605 -9.96 -1.83 -23.35
C SER A 605 -10.49 -2.94 -22.42
N ALA A 606 -11.70 -2.75 -21.89
CA ALA A 606 -12.41 -3.78 -21.11
C ALA A 606 -13.44 -4.51 -21.96
N THR A 607 -13.71 -5.78 -21.63
CA THR A 607 -14.75 -6.58 -22.29
C THR A 607 -15.62 -7.33 -21.29
N VAL A 608 -16.93 -7.38 -21.55
CA VAL A 608 -17.89 -8.23 -20.82
C VAL A 608 -18.89 -8.87 -21.78
N THR A 609 -19.46 -10.02 -21.40
CA THR A 609 -20.55 -10.66 -22.14
C THR A 609 -21.89 -10.14 -21.63
N LEU A 610 -22.67 -9.49 -22.49
CA LEU A 610 -23.97 -8.91 -22.16
C LEU A 610 -24.98 -10.00 -21.76
N PRO A 611 -25.89 -9.71 -20.83
CA PRO A 611 -26.90 -10.64 -20.36
C PRO A 611 -28.09 -10.77 -21.34
N ASP A 612 -27.95 -10.38 -22.60
CA ASP A 612 -29.01 -10.47 -23.59
C ASP A 612 -29.16 -11.90 -24.16
N LYS A 613 -30.16 -12.13 -25.03
CA LYS A 613 -30.51 -13.46 -25.55
C LYS A 613 -29.44 -14.11 -26.42
N VAL A 614 -28.49 -13.32 -26.90
CA VAL A 614 -27.47 -13.77 -27.84
C VAL A 614 -26.07 -13.78 -27.23
N GLY A 615 -25.92 -13.30 -25.99
CA GLY A 615 -24.63 -13.20 -25.31
C GLY A 615 -23.66 -12.31 -26.07
N ARG A 616 -24.12 -11.14 -26.53
CA ARG A 616 -23.26 -10.18 -27.24
C ARG A 616 -22.06 -9.81 -26.37
N GLN A 617 -20.87 -9.74 -26.96
CA GLN A 617 -19.68 -9.23 -26.28
C GLN A 617 -19.63 -7.71 -26.46
N LEU A 618 -19.41 -6.99 -25.36
CA LEU A 618 -19.25 -5.54 -25.33
C LEU A 618 -17.80 -5.23 -24.96
N ASN A 619 -17.10 -4.51 -25.84
CA ASN A 619 -15.75 -4.01 -25.63
C ASN A 619 -15.75 -2.47 -25.55
N ILE A 620 -15.04 -1.90 -24.58
CA ILE A 620 -15.12 -0.47 -24.25
C ILE A 620 -13.76 0.18 -23.95
N GLY A 621 -13.59 1.43 -24.38
CA GLY A 621 -12.34 2.16 -24.23
C GLY A 621 -11.31 1.76 -25.29
N GLY A 622 -10.04 2.13 -25.09
CA GLY A 622 -8.96 1.84 -26.03
C GLY A 622 -7.81 2.85 -25.98
N TRP A 623 -6.86 2.72 -26.90
CA TRP A 623 -5.55 3.38 -26.78
C TRP A 623 -5.55 4.92 -26.68
N ALA A 624 -6.10 5.59 -27.69
CA ALA A 624 -5.92 7.03 -27.85
C ALA A 624 -7.00 7.65 -28.76
N GLY A 625 -7.24 8.95 -28.58
CA GLY A 625 -8.20 9.70 -29.39
C GLY A 625 -9.60 9.10 -29.33
N ALA A 626 -10.25 8.93 -30.47
CA ALA A 626 -11.60 8.35 -30.55
C ALA A 626 -11.69 6.93 -29.95
N SER A 627 -10.61 6.15 -29.96
CA SER A 627 -10.59 4.80 -29.40
C SER A 627 -10.85 4.79 -27.89
N THR A 628 -10.43 5.83 -27.16
CA THR A 628 -10.67 5.94 -25.70
C THR A 628 -12.16 6.07 -25.38
N PHE A 629 -12.98 6.51 -26.33
CA PHE A 629 -14.44 6.57 -26.18
C PHE A 629 -15.14 5.38 -26.84
N GLY A 630 -14.37 4.38 -27.30
CA GLY A 630 -14.86 3.27 -28.11
C GLY A 630 -15.91 2.44 -27.38
N VAL A 631 -16.97 2.09 -28.12
CA VAL A 631 -17.98 1.12 -27.72
C VAL A 631 -18.18 0.19 -28.90
N ARG A 632 -17.82 -1.09 -28.73
CA ARG A 632 -17.79 -2.10 -29.79
C ARG A 632 -18.60 -3.30 -29.36
N ILE A 633 -19.44 -3.80 -30.25
CA ILE A 633 -20.35 -4.90 -29.94
C ILE A 633 -20.18 -6.01 -30.96
N TYR A 634 -20.04 -7.24 -30.48
CA TYR A 634 -19.97 -8.44 -31.31
C TYR A 634 -21.09 -9.41 -30.93
N TRP A 635 -21.83 -9.88 -31.94
CA TRP A 635 -22.82 -10.95 -31.80
C TRP A 635 -22.21 -12.30 -32.18
N PRO A 636 -21.92 -13.20 -31.21
CA PRO A 636 -21.39 -14.53 -31.48
C PRO A 636 -22.48 -15.47 -32.03
N ASP A 637 -22.72 -15.42 -33.34
CA ASP A 637 -23.80 -16.16 -34.03
C ASP A 637 -23.36 -17.48 -34.70
N GLY A 638 -22.06 -17.79 -34.65
CA GLY A 638 -21.53 -19.07 -35.11
C GLY A 638 -21.97 -20.26 -34.25
N SER A 639 -21.52 -21.46 -34.62
CA SER A 639 -21.67 -22.68 -33.82
C SER A 639 -20.43 -23.56 -34.00
N PRO A 640 -20.16 -24.56 -33.15
CA PRO A 640 -18.97 -25.40 -33.33
C PRO A 640 -18.89 -25.99 -34.75
N GLY A 641 -17.74 -25.83 -35.41
CA GLY A 641 -17.52 -26.19 -36.82
C GLY A 641 -18.10 -25.26 -37.89
N VAL A 642 -18.82 -24.20 -37.49
CA VAL A 642 -19.44 -23.20 -38.39
C VAL A 642 -19.05 -21.79 -37.95
N TRP A 643 -18.44 -21.03 -38.85
CA TRP A 643 -18.10 -19.62 -38.60
C TRP A 643 -19.35 -18.78 -38.37
N GLY A 644 -19.24 -17.79 -37.47
CA GLY A 644 -20.23 -16.70 -37.41
C GLY A 644 -20.24 -15.88 -38.70
N VAL A 645 -21.29 -15.10 -38.89
CA VAL A 645 -21.39 -14.15 -40.02
C VAL A 645 -21.34 -12.69 -39.58
N ASN A 646 -21.61 -12.41 -38.31
CA ASN A 646 -21.50 -11.06 -37.76
C ASN A 646 -20.04 -10.67 -37.51
N ASP A 647 -19.78 -9.37 -37.56
CA ASP A 647 -18.48 -8.77 -37.24
C ASP A 647 -18.64 -7.77 -36.07
N TRP A 648 -17.55 -7.14 -35.64
CA TRP A 648 -17.62 -6.07 -34.65
C TRP A 648 -18.32 -4.83 -35.21
N GLU A 649 -19.31 -4.34 -34.48
CA GLU A 649 -20.05 -3.14 -34.79
C GLU A 649 -19.59 -2.00 -33.88
N GLU A 650 -19.19 -0.89 -34.49
CA GLU A 650 -18.77 0.31 -33.78
C GLU A 650 -18.93 1.57 -34.63
N ASN A 651 -19.32 2.66 -33.96
CA ASN A 651 -19.44 3.99 -34.53
C ASN A 651 -19.40 5.03 -33.40
N VAL A 652 -18.22 5.56 -33.10
CA VAL A 652 -17.99 6.53 -32.02
C VAL A 652 -18.80 7.83 -32.17
N ASN A 653 -19.29 8.15 -33.36
CA ASN A 653 -20.11 9.34 -33.58
C ASN A 653 -21.59 9.12 -33.20
N GLU A 654 -22.02 7.87 -33.08
CA GLU A 654 -23.39 7.49 -32.72
C GLU A 654 -23.44 6.92 -31.30
N LEU A 655 -22.45 6.10 -30.94
CA LEU A 655 -22.33 5.51 -29.62
C LEU A 655 -20.89 5.62 -29.10
N SER A 656 -20.74 6.29 -27.97
CA SER A 656 -19.45 6.50 -27.32
C SER A 656 -19.60 6.47 -25.80
N LEU A 657 -18.49 6.27 -25.10
CA LEU A 657 -18.39 6.60 -23.68
C LEU A 657 -18.55 8.11 -23.48
N LEU A 658 -18.91 8.52 -22.26
CA LEU A 658 -18.94 9.92 -21.84
C LEU A 658 -17.54 10.44 -21.55
N ASP A 659 -16.73 9.63 -20.87
CA ASP A 659 -15.33 9.91 -20.58
C ASP A 659 -14.42 8.99 -21.41
N GLY A 660 -13.25 9.50 -21.82
CA GLY A 660 -12.26 8.70 -22.53
C GLY A 660 -11.55 7.76 -21.54
N ARG A 661 -11.43 6.48 -21.88
CA ARG A 661 -10.89 5.44 -20.99
C ARG A 661 -9.88 4.51 -21.67
N TRP A 662 -8.75 4.36 -21.02
CA TRP A 662 -7.64 3.43 -21.25
C TRP A 662 -7.38 2.72 -19.91
N TYR A 663 -7.33 1.38 -19.89
CA TYR A 663 -7.39 0.56 -18.65
C TYR A 663 -8.64 0.73 -17.75
N PRO A 664 -9.88 0.86 -18.29
CA PRO A 664 -11.08 0.82 -17.46
C PRO A 664 -11.40 -0.61 -17.00
N SER A 665 -12.18 -0.75 -15.93
CA SER A 665 -12.89 -2.01 -15.67
C SER A 665 -14.36 -1.95 -16.07
N ALA A 666 -14.94 -3.11 -16.41
CA ALA A 666 -16.36 -3.27 -16.70
C ALA A 666 -17.00 -4.34 -15.80
N MET A 667 -18.25 -4.13 -15.40
CA MET A 667 -19.02 -5.11 -14.61
C MET A 667 -20.50 -5.07 -14.97
N ILE A 668 -21.13 -6.26 -15.02
CA ILE A 668 -22.59 -6.37 -15.15
C ILE A 668 -23.25 -6.09 -13.79
N MET A 669 -24.13 -5.09 -13.75
CA MET A 669 -24.88 -4.68 -12.56
C MET A 669 -26.12 -5.57 -12.33
N THR A 670 -26.72 -5.44 -11.15
CA THR A 670 -27.93 -6.19 -10.74
C THR A 670 -29.15 -5.95 -11.64
N ASN A 671 -29.20 -4.81 -12.31
CA ASN A 671 -30.24 -4.45 -13.29
C ASN A 671 -29.87 -4.83 -14.75
N GLY A 672 -28.74 -5.49 -14.97
CA GLY A 672 -28.21 -5.89 -16.28
C GLY A 672 -27.46 -4.80 -17.06
N SER A 673 -27.48 -3.55 -16.59
CA SER A 673 -26.62 -2.49 -17.15
C SER A 673 -25.13 -2.76 -16.83
N ILE A 674 -24.25 -2.06 -17.52
CA ILE A 674 -22.81 -2.26 -17.47
C ILE A 674 -22.18 -1.05 -16.79
N LEU A 675 -21.60 -1.26 -15.62
CA LEU A 675 -20.79 -0.26 -14.93
C LEU A 675 -19.39 -0.22 -15.55
N ILE A 676 -18.91 0.98 -15.84
CA ILE A 676 -17.58 1.25 -16.36
C ILE A 676 -16.88 2.18 -15.38
N MET A 677 -15.65 1.85 -14.97
CA MET A 677 -14.98 2.57 -13.90
C MET A 677 -13.50 2.76 -14.16
N GLY A 678 -13.02 3.98 -13.87
CA GLY A 678 -11.61 4.33 -13.91
C GLY A 678 -11.02 4.36 -15.32
N GLY A 679 -9.71 4.18 -15.37
CA GLY A 679 -8.90 4.34 -16.57
C GLY A 679 -8.30 5.74 -16.69
N GLU A 680 -7.51 5.95 -17.74
CA GLU A 680 -6.95 7.24 -18.14
C GLU A 680 -7.55 7.69 -19.48
N ILE A 681 -7.45 8.98 -19.81
CA ILE A 681 -7.94 9.52 -21.10
C ILE A 681 -7.02 9.20 -22.30
N GLY A 682 -6.16 8.19 -22.16
CA GLY A 682 -5.18 7.72 -23.15
C GLY A 682 -3.92 7.20 -22.47
N SER A 683 -2.98 6.68 -23.25
CA SER A 683 -1.74 6.08 -22.71
C SER A 683 -0.87 7.07 -21.90
N ASN A 684 -0.66 6.78 -20.62
CA ASN A 684 0.10 7.59 -19.67
C ASN A 684 -0.40 9.04 -19.63
N SER A 685 -1.73 9.20 -19.66
CA SER A 685 -2.41 10.49 -19.74
C SER A 685 -3.00 10.86 -18.37
N ALA A 686 -3.79 11.92 -18.32
CA ALA A 686 -4.52 12.26 -17.10
C ALA A 686 -5.53 11.14 -16.75
N PRO A 687 -5.77 10.89 -15.45
CA PRO A 687 -6.78 9.93 -15.03
C PRO A 687 -8.17 10.32 -15.53
N SER A 688 -9.01 9.31 -15.71
CA SER A 688 -10.46 9.42 -15.79
C SER A 688 -11.07 8.90 -14.48
N PRO A 689 -11.00 9.68 -13.38
CA PRO A 689 -11.41 9.26 -12.04
C PRO A 689 -12.94 9.32 -11.89
N SER A 690 -13.64 8.59 -12.74
CA SER A 690 -15.09 8.56 -12.83
C SER A 690 -15.61 7.15 -13.11
N CYS A 691 -16.90 6.96 -12.88
CA CYS A 691 -17.64 5.83 -13.42
C CYS A 691 -18.86 6.28 -14.22
N GLU A 692 -19.28 5.46 -15.18
CA GLU A 692 -20.45 5.66 -16.03
C GLU A 692 -21.16 4.32 -16.30
N ILE A 693 -22.38 4.37 -16.88
CA ILE A 693 -23.20 3.19 -17.12
C ILE A 693 -23.55 3.07 -18.60
N LEU A 694 -23.49 1.85 -19.16
CA LEU A 694 -24.05 1.50 -20.47
C LEU A 694 -25.21 0.49 -20.34
N PRO A 695 -26.28 0.57 -21.15
CA PRO A 695 -26.65 1.71 -22.00
C PRO A 695 -26.76 3.02 -21.19
N PRO A 696 -26.38 4.18 -21.76
CA PRO A 696 -26.40 5.42 -21.03
C PRO A 696 -27.85 5.80 -20.68
N PRO A 697 -28.14 6.24 -19.44
CA PRO A 697 -29.44 6.79 -19.11
C PRO A 697 -29.72 8.07 -19.92
N ALA A 698 -30.98 8.49 -19.98
CA ALA A 698 -31.35 9.71 -20.70
C ALA A 698 -30.56 10.93 -20.16
N GLY A 699 -29.79 11.59 -21.04
CA GLY A 699 -28.91 12.70 -20.68
C GLY A 699 -27.48 12.30 -20.27
N GLY A 700 -27.17 11.01 -20.22
CA GLY A 700 -25.88 10.50 -19.75
C GLY A 700 -25.75 10.55 -18.23
N TYR A 701 -24.85 9.74 -17.68
CA TYR A 701 -24.50 9.77 -16.27
C TYR A 701 -23.03 9.39 -16.09
N SER A 702 -22.26 10.30 -15.48
CA SER A 702 -20.90 10.06 -15.02
C SER A 702 -20.76 10.61 -13.61
N LYS A 703 -20.07 9.87 -12.73
CA LYS A 703 -19.82 10.22 -11.34
C LYS A 703 -18.33 10.29 -11.11
N TYR A 704 -17.84 11.44 -10.63
CA TYR A 704 -16.47 11.60 -10.17
C TYR A 704 -16.23 10.82 -8.86
N LEU A 705 -15.04 10.22 -8.76
CA LEU A 705 -14.59 9.33 -7.69
C LEU A 705 -13.21 9.80 -7.22
N GLU A 706 -13.17 10.58 -6.13
CA GLU A 706 -11.97 11.24 -5.62
C GLU A 706 -10.85 10.26 -5.23
N TRP A 707 -11.23 9.05 -4.86
CA TRP A 707 -10.31 7.99 -4.48
C TRP A 707 -9.60 7.36 -5.68
N LEU A 708 -10.20 7.39 -6.88
CA LEU A 708 -9.50 7.03 -8.12
C LEU A 708 -8.56 8.14 -8.57
N ASP A 709 -8.86 9.41 -8.27
CA ASP A 709 -7.94 10.50 -8.59
C ASP A 709 -6.70 10.45 -7.68
N ARG A 710 -6.90 10.22 -6.38
CA ARG A 710 -5.82 10.20 -5.38
C ARG A 710 -4.80 9.08 -5.59
N THR A 711 -5.23 7.91 -6.07
CA THR A 711 -4.37 6.72 -6.17
C THR A 711 -3.97 6.38 -7.60
N ASP A 712 -4.17 7.30 -8.54
CA ASP A 712 -3.63 7.20 -9.89
C ASP A 712 -2.09 7.31 -9.87
N PRO A 713 -1.35 6.58 -10.72
CA PRO A 713 -1.82 5.60 -11.71
C PRO A 713 -1.95 4.17 -11.15
N ASP A 714 -1.83 3.97 -9.83
CA ASP A 714 -1.73 2.64 -9.23
C ASP A 714 -3.07 1.88 -9.10
N ASN A 715 -4.14 2.38 -9.72
CA ASN A 715 -5.53 1.92 -9.52
C ASN A 715 -6.28 1.54 -10.79
N LEU A 716 -5.60 1.43 -11.93
CA LEU A 716 -6.23 1.09 -13.20
C LEU A 716 -6.67 -0.38 -13.21
N TYR A 717 -7.66 -0.71 -14.04
CA TYR A 717 -8.39 -1.99 -13.95
C TYR A 717 -8.84 -2.37 -12.53
N PRO A 718 -9.59 -1.51 -11.81
CA PRO A 718 -10.06 -1.85 -10.47
C PRO A 718 -10.92 -3.12 -10.48
N PHE A 719 -10.76 -4.01 -9.49
CA PHE A 719 -11.57 -5.23 -9.40
C PHE A 719 -12.94 -4.89 -8.83
N MET A 720 -14.01 -5.23 -9.57
CA MET A 720 -15.39 -4.87 -9.20
C MET A 720 -16.26 -6.11 -9.04
N TYR A 721 -17.01 -6.20 -7.94
CA TYR A 721 -17.98 -7.27 -7.70
C TYR A 721 -19.27 -6.77 -7.08
N VAL A 722 -20.41 -7.21 -7.62
CA VAL A 722 -21.72 -7.08 -6.96
C VAL A 722 -21.73 -7.88 -5.66
N MET A 723 -22.17 -7.26 -4.57
CA MET A 723 -22.14 -7.86 -3.24
C MET A 723 -23.50 -8.49 -2.87
N PRO A 724 -23.55 -9.68 -2.23
CA PRO A 724 -24.80 -10.37 -1.88
C PRO A 724 -25.76 -9.58 -0.97
N ALA A 725 -25.25 -8.75 -0.07
CA ALA A 725 -26.02 -7.88 0.82
C ALA A 725 -26.37 -6.52 0.17
N GLY A 726 -25.93 -6.26 -1.05
CA GLY A 726 -26.12 -5.01 -1.78
C GLY A 726 -24.85 -4.16 -1.88
N GLY A 727 -24.76 -3.35 -2.93
CA GLY A 727 -23.60 -2.54 -3.23
C GLY A 727 -22.56 -3.26 -4.08
N ILE A 728 -21.45 -2.56 -4.31
CA ILE A 728 -20.37 -3.01 -5.21
C ILE A 728 -19.05 -2.91 -4.45
N LEU A 729 -18.35 -4.02 -4.29
CA LEU A 729 -16.96 -4.01 -3.84
C LEU A 729 -16.08 -3.52 -4.98
N VAL A 730 -15.22 -2.56 -4.67
CA VAL A 730 -14.14 -2.10 -5.54
C VAL A 730 -12.81 -2.28 -4.81
N VAL A 731 -11.89 -3.03 -5.41
CA VAL A 731 -10.49 -3.15 -4.97
C VAL A 731 -9.61 -2.43 -5.98
N TYR A 732 -8.76 -1.53 -5.50
CA TYR A 732 -7.94 -0.66 -6.33
C TYR A 732 -6.67 -0.26 -5.57
N TYR A 733 -5.52 -0.22 -6.24
CA TYR A 733 -4.21 -0.08 -5.63
C TYR A 733 -4.01 -1.10 -4.49
N ASN A 734 -3.86 -0.65 -3.24
CA ASN A 734 -3.88 -1.48 -2.03
C ASN A 734 -5.06 -1.12 -1.11
N GLU A 735 -6.12 -0.53 -1.66
CA GLU A 735 -7.31 -0.12 -0.94
C GLU A 735 -8.55 -0.89 -1.42
N ALA A 736 -9.59 -0.93 -0.60
CA ALA A 736 -10.87 -1.50 -0.99
C ALA A 736 -12.04 -0.77 -0.31
N ARG A 737 -13.17 -0.74 -0.99
CA ARG A 737 -14.41 -0.13 -0.47
C ARG A 737 -15.65 -0.77 -1.07
N ILE A 738 -16.76 -0.66 -0.35
CA ILE A 738 -18.10 -0.93 -0.89
C ILE A 738 -18.74 0.40 -1.24
N ILE A 739 -19.18 0.54 -2.47
CA ILE A 739 -19.98 1.69 -2.95
C ILE A 739 -21.45 1.30 -3.10
N ASP A 740 -22.32 2.28 -3.01
CA ASP A 740 -23.75 2.11 -3.27
C ASP A 740 -23.98 1.83 -4.76
N GLU A 741 -24.81 0.85 -5.09
CA GLU A 741 -25.01 0.40 -6.47
C GLU A 741 -25.87 1.35 -7.33
N VAL A 742 -26.43 2.42 -6.73
CA VAL A 742 -27.28 3.40 -7.42
C VAL A 742 -26.57 4.76 -7.54
N THR A 743 -26.05 5.26 -6.42
CA THR A 743 -25.42 6.59 -6.33
C THR A 743 -23.92 6.54 -6.58
N PHE A 744 -23.30 5.36 -6.41
CA PHE A 744 -21.84 5.15 -6.41
C PHE A 744 -21.08 5.90 -5.32
N ASP A 745 -21.79 6.42 -4.32
CA ASP A 745 -21.15 6.97 -3.13
C ASP A 745 -20.54 5.86 -2.28
N THR A 746 -19.44 6.17 -1.59
CA THR A 746 -18.79 5.19 -0.71
C THR A 746 -19.69 4.90 0.50
N VAL A 747 -20.08 3.63 0.65
CA VAL A 747 -20.86 3.13 1.79
C VAL A 747 -19.93 2.71 2.92
N ARG A 748 -18.81 2.08 2.56
CA ARG A 748 -17.86 1.53 3.54
C ARG A 748 -16.45 1.47 2.96
N THR A 749 -15.48 2.03 3.67
CA THR A 749 -14.05 1.77 3.41
C THR A 749 -13.60 0.54 4.18
N LEU A 750 -12.84 -0.35 3.54
CA LEU A 750 -12.23 -1.53 4.16
C LEU A 750 -10.78 -1.22 4.55
N PRO A 751 -10.15 -2.01 5.44
CA PRO A 751 -8.74 -1.87 5.72
C PRO A 751 -7.89 -1.98 4.45
N ASN A 752 -6.73 -1.33 4.42
CA ASN A 752 -5.80 -1.48 3.30
C ASN A 752 -5.33 -2.94 3.19
N LEU A 753 -5.16 -3.41 1.96
CA LEU A 753 -4.63 -4.71 1.65
C LEU A 753 -3.16 -4.76 2.09
N PRO A 754 -2.76 -5.73 2.92
CA PRO A 754 -1.35 -5.92 3.26
C PRO A 754 -0.50 -6.14 2.00
N GLY A 755 0.68 -5.52 1.94
CA GLY A 755 1.63 -5.67 0.83
C GLY A 755 2.59 -6.85 1.04
N SER A 756 3.87 -6.54 1.21
CA SER A 756 4.90 -7.48 1.65
C SER A 756 5.68 -6.91 2.84
N VAL A 757 6.51 -7.73 3.49
CA VAL A 757 7.40 -7.26 4.57
C VAL A 757 8.38 -6.17 4.12
N GLN A 758 8.77 -6.15 2.84
CA GLN A 758 9.65 -5.13 2.29
C GLN A 758 8.90 -3.84 1.95
N ASN A 759 7.64 -3.96 1.54
CA ASN A 759 6.82 -2.82 1.17
C ASN A 759 5.35 -3.03 1.55
N PHE A 760 4.94 -2.40 2.65
CA PHE A 760 3.56 -2.46 3.16
C PHE A 760 2.53 -1.80 2.24
N LEU A 761 2.97 -0.94 1.33
CA LEU A 761 2.13 -0.23 0.36
C LEU A 761 2.24 -0.83 -1.05
N ALA A 762 2.74 -2.05 -1.19
CA ALA A 762 2.67 -2.77 -2.46
C ALA A 762 1.19 -2.97 -2.88
N GLY A 763 0.89 -2.72 -4.14
CA GLY A 763 -0.48 -2.70 -4.67
C GLY A 763 -0.84 -3.94 -5.47
N ARG A 764 -2.13 -4.02 -5.84
CA ARG A 764 -2.78 -5.23 -6.38
C ARG A 764 -3.42 -5.05 -7.75
N THR A 765 -3.65 -3.83 -8.19
CA THR A 765 -4.22 -3.54 -9.53
C THR A 765 -3.15 -2.96 -10.45
N TYR A 766 -3.45 -2.82 -11.74
CA TYR A 766 -2.50 -2.27 -12.71
C TYR A 766 -1.97 -0.89 -12.26
N PRO A 767 -0.66 -0.60 -12.44
CA PRO A 767 0.38 -1.41 -13.08
C PRO A 767 1.04 -2.42 -12.14
N LEU A 768 0.71 -2.42 -10.86
CA LEU A 768 1.28 -3.35 -9.89
C LEU A 768 0.73 -4.78 -10.08
N GLU A 769 -0.42 -4.90 -10.76
CA GLU A 769 -1.06 -6.07 -11.40
C GLU A 769 -0.93 -7.40 -10.64
N GLY A 770 -1.76 -7.55 -9.61
CA GLY A 770 -2.18 -8.87 -9.11
C GLY A 770 -3.43 -9.36 -9.84
N THR A 771 -4.14 -10.29 -9.22
CA THR A 771 -5.43 -10.80 -9.72
C THR A 771 -6.40 -11.02 -8.57
N ALA A 772 -7.69 -10.99 -8.85
CA ALA A 772 -8.72 -11.15 -7.83
C ALA A 772 -9.89 -12.02 -8.30
N VAL A 773 -10.47 -12.75 -7.34
CA VAL A 773 -11.67 -13.55 -7.52
C VAL A 773 -12.58 -13.49 -6.30
N MET A 774 -13.85 -13.73 -6.54
CA MET A 774 -14.85 -14.01 -5.51
C MET A 774 -14.89 -15.51 -5.29
N LEU A 775 -14.67 -15.98 -4.06
CA LEU A 775 -14.65 -17.41 -3.74
C LEU A 775 -16.04 -18.04 -3.98
N PRO A 776 -16.12 -19.37 -4.16
CA PRO A 776 -17.35 -20.02 -4.56
C PRO A 776 -18.45 -19.84 -3.51
N GLN A 777 -19.65 -19.51 -3.97
CA GLN A 777 -20.81 -19.40 -3.09
C GLN A 777 -21.69 -20.64 -3.25
N HIS A 778 -22.15 -21.19 -2.13
CA HIS A 778 -22.93 -22.41 -2.09
C HIS A 778 -24.35 -22.13 -1.63
N ALA A 779 -25.35 -22.78 -2.25
CA ALA A 779 -26.72 -22.75 -1.76
C ALA A 779 -26.78 -23.22 -0.29
N PRO A 780 -27.55 -22.56 0.60
CA PRO A 780 -28.59 -21.56 0.32
C PRO A 780 -28.09 -20.11 0.18
N TYR A 781 -26.79 -19.88 0.04
CA TYR A 781 -26.14 -18.56 -0.13
C TYR A 781 -26.29 -17.63 1.08
N THR A 782 -26.23 -18.21 2.27
CA THR A 782 -26.34 -17.47 3.54
C THR A 782 -25.00 -17.10 4.15
N ASP A 783 -23.92 -17.75 3.72
CA ASP A 783 -22.58 -17.50 4.24
C ASP A 783 -22.04 -16.18 3.67
N PRO A 784 -21.27 -15.40 4.45
CA PRO A 784 -20.59 -14.22 3.95
C PRO A 784 -19.74 -14.57 2.73
N VAL A 785 -19.77 -13.72 1.71
CA VAL A 785 -18.92 -13.93 0.55
C VAL A 785 -17.48 -13.58 0.89
N THR A 786 -16.53 -14.40 0.44
CA THR A 786 -15.10 -14.11 0.56
C THR A 786 -14.54 -13.65 -0.79
N VAL A 787 -13.69 -12.63 -0.78
CA VAL A 787 -12.93 -12.17 -1.93
C VAL A 787 -11.46 -12.45 -1.69
N LEU A 788 -10.77 -12.98 -2.69
CA LEU A 788 -9.35 -13.31 -2.68
C LEU A 788 -8.62 -12.42 -3.68
N VAL A 789 -7.51 -11.83 -3.26
CA VAL A 789 -6.61 -11.03 -4.10
C VAL A 789 -5.20 -11.58 -3.96
N CYS A 790 -4.56 -11.90 -5.07
CA CYS A 790 -3.27 -12.60 -5.12
C CYS A 790 -2.23 -11.82 -5.90
N GLY A 791 -0.98 -11.85 -5.44
CA GLY A 791 0.14 -11.24 -6.14
C GLY A 791 0.03 -9.73 -6.22
N GLY A 792 0.78 -9.14 -7.14
CA GLY A 792 0.97 -7.70 -7.25
C GLY A 792 2.42 -7.32 -6.99
N SER A 793 2.71 -6.02 -6.89
CA SER A 793 4.08 -5.53 -6.74
C SER A 793 4.13 -4.14 -6.12
N ALA A 794 5.33 -3.57 -6.05
CA ALA A 794 5.56 -2.17 -5.75
C ALA A 794 6.22 -1.49 -6.95
N ASN A 795 6.13 -0.16 -7.00
CA ASN A 795 6.67 0.63 -8.10
C ASN A 795 8.16 0.36 -8.36
N GLY A 796 8.57 0.46 -9.62
CA GLY A 796 9.92 0.18 -10.08
C GLY A 796 10.22 -1.32 -10.25
N ASN A 797 11.50 -1.70 -10.18
CA ASN A 797 11.94 -3.09 -10.32
C ASN A 797 11.81 -3.87 -8.99
N SER A 798 10.67 -3.71 -8.31
CA SER A 798 10.42 -4.33 -7.01
C SER A 798 10.16 -5.82 -7.13
N LEU A 799 10.44 -6.57 -6.06
CA LEU A 799 10.04 -7.96 -5.95
C LEU A 799 8.52 -8.06 -5.87
N ALA A 800 7.95 -9.01 -6.61
CA ALA A 800 6.51 -9.23 -6.60
C ALA A 800 6.07 -9.83 -5.27
N ILE A 801 4.80 -9.61 -4.93
CA ILE A 801 4.20 -10.08 -3.67
C ILE A 801 4.07 -11.62 -3.70
N ASP A 802 4.46 -12.29 -2.61
CA ASP A 802 4.40 -13.76 -2.43
C ASP A 802 3.18 -14.23 -1.64
N ASN A 803 2.12 -13.43 -1.58
CA ASN A 803 0.94 -13.74 -0.79
C ASN A 803 -0.36 -13.43 -1.52
N CYS A 804 -1.41 -14.10 -1.04
CA CYS A 804 -2.79 -13.75 -1.30
C CYS A 804 -3.43 -13.26 -0.01
N VAL A 805 -4.36 -12.33 -0.14
CA VAL A 805 -5.16 -11.81 0.97
C VAL A 805 -6.63 -12.07 0.70
N SER A 806 -7.33 -12.54 1.72
CA SER A 806 -8.77 -12.81 1.65
C SER A 806 -9.54 -12.01 2.68
N ILE A 807 -10.75 -11.58 2.34
CA ILE A 807 -11.64 -10.84 3.23
C ILE A 807 -13.09 -11.26 2.99
N GLU A 808 -13.88 -11.27 4.06
CA GLU A 808 -15.35 -11.28 3.98
C GLU A 808 -15.84 -9.84 4.12
N PRO A 809 -15.97 -9.05 3.05
CA PRO A 809 -16.08 -7.59 3.14
C PRO A 809 -17.39 -7.11 3.79
N GLU A 810 -18.42 -7.95 3.83
CA GLU A 810 -19.73 -7.62 4.38
C GLU A 810 -19.83 -7.84 5.89
N VAL A 811 -18.89 -8.56 6.52
CA VAL A 811 -18.91 -8.78 7.97
C VAL A 811 -18.48 -7.52 8.72
N THR A 812 -19.04 -7.31 9.91
CA THR A 812 -18.63 -6.18 10.77
C THR A 812 -17.17 -6.34 11.18
N ASN A 813 -16.38 -5.27 11.12
CA ASN A 813 -14.94 -5.29 11.41
C ASN A 813 -14.16 -6.31 10.56
N ALA A 814 -14.57 -6.47 9.29
CA ALA A 814 -13.87 -7.29 8.30
C ALA A 814 -12.38 -6.91 8.24
N ASN A 815 -11.52 -7.93 8.23
CA ASN A 815 -10.07 -7.76 8.16
C ASN A 815 -9.48 -8.78 7.18
N TRP A 816 -8.31 -8.45 6.63
CA TRP A 816 -7.61 -9.30 5.69
C TRP A 816 -6.96 -10.48 6.39
N THR A 817 -7.11 -11.66 5.80
CA THR A 817 -6.37 -12.87 6.15
C THR A 817 -5.29 -13.09 5.10
N ILE A 818 -4.02 -13.11 5.52
CA ILE A 818 -2.87 -13.33 4.65
C ILE A 818 -2.57 -14.83 4.57
N GLU A 819 -2.37 -15.35 3.35
CA GLU A 819 -1.83 -16.68 3.08
C GLU A 819 -0.66 -16.56 2.12
N ARG A 820 0.46 -17.26 2.36
CA ARG A 820 1.58 -17.23 1.42
C ARG A 820 1.33 -18.11 0.21
N MET A 821 1.62 -17.56 -0.96
CA MET A 821 1.62 -18.25 -2.24
C MET A 821 2.96 -18.98 -2.45
N PRO A 822 2.99 -20.14 -3.14
CA PRO A 822 4.23 -20.87 -3.43
C PRO A 822 5.29 -20.12 -4.25
N SER A 823 4.91 -19.02 -4.91
CA SER A 823 5.80 -18.21 -5.74
C SER A 823 5.37 -16.74 -5.66
N GLN A 824 6.32 -15.81 -5.78
CA GLN A 824 6.04 -14.38 -5.99
C GLN A 824 5.41 -14.18 -7.38
N ARG A 825 4.46 -13.25 -7.53
CA ARG A 825 3.84 -13.05 -8.86
C ARG A 825 3.24 -11.67 -9.08
N VAL A 826 3.65 -11.02 -10.16
CA VAL A 826 3.02 -9.84 -10.79
C VAL A 826 2.59 -10.22 -12.22
N MET A 827 1.56 -9.57 -12.77
CA MET A 827 0.91 -9.92 -14.05
C MET A 827 0.36 -11.35 -14.06
N SER A 828 -0.20 -11.76 -12.93
CA SER A 828 -0.83 -13.08 -12.79
C SER A 828 -2.22 -13.11 -13.41
N CYS A 829 -2.63 -14.24 -13.98
CA CYS A 829 -4.03 -14.49 -14.31
C CYS A 829 -4.62 -15.53 -13.36
N MET A 830 -5.93 -15.44 -13.08
CA MET A 830 -6.66 -16.43 -12.30
C MET A 830 -7.93 -16.92 -13.01
N ALA A 831 -8.02 -18.23 -13.22
CA ALA A 831 -9.17 -18.89 -13.84
C ALA A 831 -9.93 -19.74 -12.81
N ALA A 832 -11.23 -19.48 -12.66
CA ALA A 832 -12.13 -20.31 -11.85
C ALA A 832 -12.39 -21.66 -12.52
N LEU A 833 -12.37 -22.75 -11.75
CA LEU A 833 -12.56 -24.11 -12.25
C LEU A 833 -13.91 -24.72 -11.82
N PRO A 834 -14.45 -25.71 -12.56
CA PRO A 834 -15.76 -26.29 -12.29
C PRO A 834 -15.94 -26.90 -10.90
N ASP A 835 -14.86 -27.39 -10.29
CA ASP A 835 -14.88 -28.04 -8.98
C ASP A 835 -14.88 -27.08 -7.79
N GLY A 836 -14.66 -25.79 -8.04
CA GLY A 836 -14.61 -24.71 -7.05
C GLY A 836 -13.19 -24.24 -6.73
N THR A 837 -12.18 -24.82 -7.35
CA THR A 837 -10.78 -24.40 -7.23
C THR A 837 -10.44 -23.30 -8.24
N TYR A 838 -9.28 -22.66 -8.07
CA TYR A 838 -8.79 -21.58 -8.95
C TYR A 838 -7.38 -21.89 -9.42
N LEU A 839 -7.12 -21.75 -10.71
CA LEU A 839 -5.78 -21.87 -11.27
C LEU A 839 -5.15 -20.48 -11.43
N ILE A 840 -3.98 -20.28 -10.84
CA ILE A 840 -3.14 -19.10 -10.96
C ILE A 840 -1.99 -19.42 -11.90
N VAL A 841 -1.82 -18.63 -12.95
CA VAL A 841 -0.81 -18.82 -14.00
C VAL A 841 -0.18 -17.48 -14.39
N ASN A 842 0.84 -17.55 -15.26
CA ASN A 842 1.49 -16.41 -15.90
C ASN A 842 2.20 -15.43 -14.92
N GLY A 843 2.84 -14.41 -15.46
CA GLY A 843 3.46 -13.34 -14.70
C GLY A 843 4.96 -13.49 -14.47
N ALA A 844 5.48 -12.66 -13.59
CA ALA A 844 6.90 -12.48 -13.30
C ALA A 844 7.16 -12.47 -11.78
N HIS A 845 8.40 -12.75 -11.36
CA HIS A 845 8.82 -12.62 -9.96
C HIS A 845 9.23 -11.19 -9.60
N GLN A 846 9.53 -10.34 -10.59
CA GLN A 846 10.03 -8.98 -10.36
C GLN A 846 9.45 -7.98 -11.36
N GLY A 847 9.26 -6.75 -10.90
CA GLY A 847 8.85 -5.60 -11.70
C GLY A 847 7.35 -5.31 -11.59
N VAL A 848 6.83 -4.66 -12.62
CA VAL A 848 5.42 -4.25 -12.73
C VAL A 848 4.91 -4.57 -14.14
N ALA A 849 3.60 -4.49 -14.32
CA ALA A 849 2.97 -4.60 -15.63
C ALA A 849 3.35 -3.41 -16.53
N GLY A 850 3.50 -3.70 -17.83
CA GLY A 850 3.97 -2.74 -18.82
C GLY A 850 5.12 -3.29 -19.67
N PHE A 851 5.33 -2.67 -20.82
CA PHE A 851 6.37 -3.06 -21.76
C PHE A 851 7.77 -2.95 -21.16
N GLY A 852 8.50 -4.06 -21.14
CA GLY A 852 9.87 -4.13 -20.63
C GLY A 852 10.02 -3.94 -19.12
N LEU A 853 8.92 -3.95 -18.35
CA LEU A 853 8.95 -3.63 -16.92
C LEU A 853 8.97 -4.87 -16.00
N GLY A 854 8.53 -6.02 -16.48
CA GLY A 854 8.59 -7.30 -15.76
C GLY A 854 9.83 -8.10 -16.12
N THR A 855 10.45 -8.74 -15.14
CA THR A 855 11.62 -9.62 -15.35
C THR A 855 11.51 -10.89 -14.52
N ASP A 856 12.28 -11.92 -14.89
CA ASP A 856 12.25 -13.25 -14.27
C ASP A 856 10.85 -13.92 -14.35
N PRO A 857 10.48 -14.50 -15.52
CA PRO A 857 9.16 -15.08 -15.74
C PRO A 857 8.81 -16.20 -14.77
N ASN A 858 7.56 -16.24 -14.35
CA ASN A 858 7.02 -17.31 -13.51
C ASN A 858 6.39 -18.42 -14.37
N TYR A 859 7.11 -19.52 -14.52
CA TYR A 859 6.68 -20.67 -15.35
C TYR A 859 5.72 -21.63 -14.65
N GLN A 860 5.67 -21.63 -13.31
CA GLN A 860 4.96 -22.64 -12.53
C GLN A 860 3.52 -22.21 -12.29
N ALA A 861 2.55 -23.09 -12.57
CA ALA A 861 1.16 -22.86 -12.19
C ALA A 861 0.94 -23.17 -10.70
N VAL A 862 -0.09 -22.56 -10.11
CA VAL A 862 -0.51 -22.80 -8.73
C VAL A 862 -2.02 -23.03 -8.71
N LEU A 863 -2.48 -24.04 -7.98
CA LEU A 863 -3.90 -24.29 -7.75
C LEU A 863 -4.27 -23.85 -6.33
N TYR A 864 -5.34 -23.06 -6.20
CA TYR A 864 -5.94 -22.65 -4.93
C TYR A 864 -7.25 -23.39 -4.70
N ASP A 865 -7.34 -24.12 -3.58
CA ASP A 865 -8.53 -24.84 -3.14
C ASP A 865 -9.13 -24.18 -1.89
N PRO A 866 -10.21 -23.38 -2.03
CA PRO A 866 -10.82 -22.68 -0.92
C PRO A 866 -11.51 -23.62 0.09
N SER A 867 -11.74 -24.88 -0.26
CA SER A 867 -12.39 -25.86 0.63
C SER A 867 -11.46 -26.38 1.72
N LEU A 868 -10.14 -26.21 1.55
CA LEU A 868 -9.15 -26.59 2.55
C LEU A 868 -9.02 -25.52 3.65
N PRO A 869 -8.52 -25.88 4.84
CA PRO A 869 -8.21 -24.90 5.88
C PRO A 869 -7.25 -23.82 5.39
N VAL A 870 -7.44 -22.58 5.86
CA VAL A 870 -6.49 -21.47 5.67
C VAL A 870 -5.07 -21.96 6.00
N ASN A 871 -4.09 -21.54 5.20
CA ASN A 871 -2.71 -22.00 5.21
C ASN A 871 -2.47 -23.43 4.70
N SER A 872 -3.44 -24.06 4.02
CA SER A 872 -3.24 -25.36 3.35
C SER A 872 -3.85 -25.43 1.95
N ARG A 873 -4.25 -24.28 1.40
CA ARG A 873 -5.08 -24.17 0.19
C ARG A 873 -4.32 -24.21 -1.12
N PHE A 874 -2.99 -24.11 -1.10
CA PHE A 874 -2.20 -24.02 -2.33
C PHE A 874 -1.54 -25.35 -2.70
N THR A 875 -1.60 -25.67 -3.99
CA THR A 875 -0.92 -26.81 -4.60
C THR A 875 0.01 -26.30 -5.70
N ILE A 876 1.26 -26.74 -5.68
CA ILE A 876 2.24 -26.47 -6.73
C ILE A 876 1.92 -27.37 -7.94
N MET A 877 1.76 -26.77 -9.11
CA MET A 877 1.31 -27.45 -10.32
C MET A 877 2.40 -27.49 -11.39
N ALA A 878 2.07 -28.04 -12.56
CA ALA A 878 2.95 -28.10 -13.71
C ALA A 878 3.51 -26.74 -14.14
N SER A 879 4.68 -26.79 -14.79
CA SER A 879 5.34 -25.61 -15.34
C SER A 879 5.24 -25.60 -16.87
N THR A 880 5.06 -24.42 -17.46
CA THR A 880 5.21 -24.20 -18.90
C THR A 880 6.68 -23.91 -19.24
N ILE A 881 7.01 -23.92 -20.54
CA ILE A 881 8.28 -23.42 -21.08
C ILE A 881 8.13 -22.03 -21.71
N VAL A 882 6.92 -21.49 -21.71
CA VAL A 882 6.56 -20.22 -22.34
C VAL A 882 6.55 -19.11 -21.30
N ALA A 883 7.29 -18.03 -21.54
CA ALA A 883 7.28 -16.86 -20.68
C ALA A 883 6.00 -16.05 -20.97
N ARG A 884 4.97 -16.25 -20.14
CA ARG A 884 3.69 -15.52 -20.21
C ARG A 884 3.77 -14.29 -19.30
N LEU A 885 4.17 -13.15 -19.85
CA LEU A 885 4.38 -11.89 -19.13
C LEU A 885 3.20 -10.94 -19.37
N TYR A 886 3.49 -9.65 -19.53
CA TYR A 886 2.50 -8.60 -19.77
C TYR A 886 1.60 -8.90 -20.98
N HIS A 887 0.29 -8.70 -20.84
CA HIS A 887 -0.74 -9.10 -21.82
C HIS A 887 -0.87 -10.62 -22.05
N SER A 888 -0.54 -11.44 -21.06
CA SER A 888 -0.95 -12.84 -21.06
C SER A 888 -2.32 -13.00 -20.42
N GLU A 889 -3.07 -14.00 -20.87
CA GLU A 889 -4.47 -14.21 -20.49
C GLU A 889 -4.76 -15.66 -20.10
N ALA A 890 -5.77 -15.86 -19.25
CA ALA A 890 -6.22 -17.21 -18.87
C ALA A 890 -7.75 -17.29 -18.66
N MET A 891 -8.39 -18.34 -19.17
CA MET A 891 -9.84 -18.54 -19.02
C MET A 891 -10.28 -20.00 -19.06
N LEU A 892 -11.45 -20.30 -18.50
CA LEU A 892 -12.04 -21.63 -18.53
C LEU A 892 -12.80 -21.92 -19.84
N LEU A 893 -12.49 -23.05 -20.48
CA LEU A 893 -13.22 -23.58 -21.64
C LEU A 893 -14.39 -24.49 -21.23
N GLN A 894 -15.35 -24.69 -22.14
CA GLN A 894 -16.52 -25.54 -21.91
C GLN A 894 -16.19 -27.02 -21.63
N ASP A 895 -15.01 -27.48 -22.00
CA ASP A 895 -14.54 -28.83 -21.72
C ASP A 895 -13.79 -28.95 -20.38
N GLY A 896 -13.70 -27.88 -19.61
CA GLY A 896 -13.03 -27.83 -18.31
C GLY A 896 -11.52 -27.62 -18.37
N ARG A 897 -10.91 -27.45 -19.55
CA ARG A 897 -9.51 -27.00 -19.66
C ARG A 897 -9.41 -25.50 -19.44
N VAL A 898 -8.24 -25.01 -19.08
CA VAL A 898 -7.96 -23.56 -19.00
C VAL A 898 -7.16 -23.15 -20.22
N LEU A 899 -7.67 -22.26 -21.05
CA LEU A 899 -6.97 -21.65 -22.17
C LEU A 899 -5.95 -20.62 -21.65
N ILE A 900 -4.75 -20.62 -22.22
CA ILE A 900 -3.66 -19.69 -21.88
C ILE A 900 -3.09 -19.09 -23.17
N SER A 901 -3.11 -17.77 -23.28
CA SER A 901 -2.74 -17.00 -24.49
C SER A 901 -1.92 -15.75 -24.14
N GLY A 902 -1.42 -15.02 -25.15
CA GLY A 902 -0.52 -13.87 -24.97
C GLY A 902 0.86 -14.30 -24.46
N SER A 903 1.92 -13.52 -24.44
CA SER A 903 2.08 -12.09 -24.15
C SER A 903 2.96 -11.40 -25.19
N ASP A 904 2.91 -10.07 -25.25
CA ASP A 904 3.85 -9.18 -25.93
C ASP A 904 4.59 -8.30 -24.91
N PRO A 905 5.62 -8.84 -24.21
CA PRO A 905 6.33 -8.10 -23.16
C PRO A 905 7.16 -6.91 -23.67
N GLU A 906 7.48 -6.83 -24.96
CA GLU A 906 8.32 -5.78 -25.58
C GLU A 906 9.65 -5.51 -24.84
N ASP A 907 10.26 -6.55 -24.25
CA ASP A 907 11.47 -6.45 -23.42
C ASP A 907 12.80 -6.75 -24.15
N GLY A 908 12.71 -7.11 -25.44
CA GLY A 908 13.85 -7.49 -26.28
C GLY A 908 14.52 -8.83 -25.91
N THR A 909 13.97 -9.57 -24.95
CA THR A 909 14.53 -10.82 -24.42
C THR A 909 13.57 -11.99 -24.65
N HIS A 910 12.30 -11.82 -24.30
CA HIS A 910 11.25 -12.81 -24.48
C HIS A 910 10.45 -12.50 -25.76
N PRO A 911 10.15 -13.52 -26.59
CA PRO A 911 9.39 -13.32 -27.81
C PRO A 911 7.92 -12.96 -27.51
N GLU A 912 7.28 -12.30 -28.46
CA GLU A 912 5.82 -12.24 -28.53
C GLU A 912 5.23 -13.66 -28.68
N GLU A 913 4.24 -14.01 -27.86
CA GLU A 913 3.72 -15.38 -27.77
C GLU A 913 2.37 -15.58 -28.47
N TYR A 914 2.47 -15.92 -29.75
CA TYR A 914 1.34 -16.34 -30.58
C TYR A 914 0.83 -17.73 -30.21
N ARG A 915 1.66 -18.58 -29.60
CA ARG A 915 1.27 -19.96 -29.29
C ARG A 915 0.19 -19.95 -28.23
N THR A 916 -0.90 -20.67 -28.48
CA THR A 916 -1.94 -20.85 -27.47
C THR A 916 -1.74 -22.21 -26.79
N GLU A 917 -1.76 -22.21 -25.47
CA GLU A 917 -1.67 -23.42 -24.64
C GLU A 917 -3.00 -23.65 -23.93
N VAL A 918 -3.18 -24.87 -23.43
CA VAL A 918 -4.19 -25.19 -22.42
C VAL A 918 -3.52 -25.83 -21.22
N PHE A 919 -4.03 -25.53 -20.04
CA PHE A 919 -3.76 -26.28 -18.84
C PHE A 919 -4.89 -27.29 -18.61
N LEU A 920 -4.52 -28.54 -18.36
CA LEU A 920 -5.41 -29.64 -17.98
C LEU A 920 -5.34 -29.81 -16.46
N PRO A 921 -6.40 -29.43 -15.72
CA PRO A 921 -6.42 -29.60 -14.27
C PRO A 921 -6.51 -31.07 -13.85
N PRO A 922 -6.19 -31.40 -12.58
CA PRO A 922 -6.17 -32.78 -12.11
C PRO A 922 -7.44 -33.59 -12.37
N TYR A 923 -8.59 -32.95 -12.34
CA TYR A 923 -9.89 -33.59 -12.60
C TYR A 923 -10.05 -34.11 -14.03
N LEU A 924 -9.22 -33.68 -14.99
CA LEU A 924 -9.21 -34.21 -16.38
C LEU A 924 -8.19 -35.34 -16.57
N LEU A 925 -7.21 -35.47 -15.68
CA LEU A 925 -6.07 -36.39 -15.82
C LEU A 925 -6.18 -37.64 -14.95
N ASN A 926 -7.15 -37.69 -14.04
CA ASN A 926 -7.32 -38.80 -13.09
C ASN A 926 -7.85 -40.12 -13.72
N GLY A 927 -8.14 -40.13 -15.03
CA GLY A 927 -8.67 -41.29 -15.76
C GLY A 927 -10.17 -41.55 -15.58
N ALA A 928 -10.88 -40.71 -14.82
CA ALA A 928 -12.33 -40.82 -14.66
C ALA A 928 -13.04 -40.41 -15.97
N THR A 929 -14.10 -41.14 -16.31
CA THR A 929 -14.96 -40.75 -17.44
C THR A 929 -15.81 -39.55 -17.03
N LYS A 930 -15.88 -38.52 -17.88
CA LYS A 930 -16.69 -37.33 -17.64
C LYS A 930 -18.17 -37.69 -17.45
N PRO A 931 -18.88 -37.10 -16.47
CA PRO A 931 -20.33 -37.22 -16.40
C PRO A 931 -20.99 -36.52 -17.58
N THR A 932 -22.23 -36.90 -17.87
CA THR A 932 -23.03 -36.32 -18.96
C THR A 932 -24.45 -36.03 -18.49
N TYR A 933 -25.09 -35.06 -19.13
CA TYR A 933 -26.47 -34.67 -18.87
C TYR A 933 -27.09 -34.02 -20.11
N THR A 934 -28.41 -33.92 -20.12
CA THR A 934 -29.18 -33.14 -21.10
C THR A 934 -29.90 -32.00 -20.39
N LEU A 935 -29.72 -30.78 -20.90
CA LEU A 935 -30.40 -29.57 -20.45
C LEU A 935 -31.05 -28.89 -21.65
N THR A 936 -32.38 -28.77 -21.63
CA THR A 936 -33.16 -28.18 -22.72
C THR A 936 -33.59 -26.75 -22.45
N ASN A 937 -33.84 -26.40 -21.18
CA ASN A 937 -34.13 -25.03 -20.80
C ASN A 937 -32.83 -24.28 -20.52
N THR A 938 -32.47 -23.33 -21.38
CA THR A 938 -31.26 -22.52 -21.24
C THR A 938 -31.52 -21.06 -20.79
N ASP A 939 -32.76 -20.68 -20.50
CA ASP A 939 -33.12 -19.36 -19.95
C ASP A 939 -33.80 -19.54 -18.58
N TRP A 940 -33.07 -19.20 -17.52
CA TRP A 940 -33.41 -19.51 -16.14
C TRP A 940 -33.91 -18.26 -15.41
N ALA A 941 -35.05 -18.41 -14.73
CA ALA A 941 -35.51 -17.44 -13.75
C ALA A 941 -34.84 -17.71 -12.38
N TYR A 942 -34.69 -16.64 -11.59
CA TYR A 942 -34.18 -16.73 -10.22
C TYR A 942 -35.04 -17.68 -9.37
N GLY A 943 -34.39 -18.54 -8.59
CA GLY A 943 -35.05 -19.53 -7.73
C GLY A 943 -35.82 -20.64 -8.47
N ALA A 944 -35.77 -20.70 -9.80
CA ALA A 944 -36.48 -21.72 -10.56
C ALA A 944 -35.90 -23.13 -10.33
N ALA A 945 -36.78 -24.13 -10.30
CA ALA A 945 -36.38 -25.53 -10.31
C ALA A 945 -36.16 -26.00 -11.75
N ILE A 946 -34.92 -26.39 -12.08
CA ILE A 946 -34.49 -26.79 -13.42
C ILE A 946 -34.22 -28.28 -13.45
N THR A 947 -34.78 -28.97 -14.43
CA THR A 947 -34.59 -30.41 -14.59
C THR A 947 -33.45 -30.72 -15.55
N LEU A 948 -32.45 -31.46 -15.06
CA LEU A 948 -31.44 -32.15 -15.87
C LEU A 948 -31.92 -33.58 -16.11
N THR A 949 -31.90 -34.03 -17.36
CA THR A 949 -32.29 -35.40 -17.74
C THR A 949 -31.10 -36.18 -18.29
N ASN A 950 -31.25 -37.49 -18.45
CA ASN A 950 -30.19 -38.39 -18.93
C ASN A 950 -28.86 -38.22 -18.17
N VAL A 951 -28.95 -37.96 -16.86
CA VAL A 951 -27.78 -37.77 -16.01
C VAL A 951 -27.06 -39.11 -15.86
N VAL A 952 -25.79 -39.12 -16.23
CA VAL A 952 -24.87 -40.25 -16.07
C VAL A 952 -23.66 -39.79 -15.29
N THR A 953 -23.39 -40.46 -14.17
CA THR A 953 -22.26 -40.23 -13.26
C THR A 953 -21.42 -41.51 -13.18
N PRO A 954 -20.46 -41.72 -14.10
CA PRO A 954 -19.73 -42.98 -14.24
C PRO A 954 -18.90 -43.39 -13.02
N ALA A 955 -18.36 -42.42 -12.27
CA ALA A 955 -17.56 -42.65 -11.07
C ALA A 955 -18.43 -42.83 -9.81
N GLY A 956 -19.70 -42.41 -9.84
CA GLY A 956 -20.65 -42.59 -8.75
C GLY A 956 -20.31 -41.78 -7.48
N GLY A 957 -19.54 -40.70 -7.65
CA GLY A 957 -19.24 -39.71 -6.63
C GLY A 957 -20.43 -38.80 -6.31
N ALA A 958 -20.19 -37.82 -5.43
CA ALA A 958 -21.21 -36.85 -5.06
C ALA A 958 -21.60 -36.00 -6.28
N VAL A 959 -22.89 -35.97 -6.58
CA VAL A 959 -23.42 -35.15 -7.68
C VAL A 959 -23.51 -33.70 -7.22
N ARG A 960 -22.77 -32.83 -7.89
CA ARG A 960 -22.86 -31.38 -7.72
C ARG A 960 -23.14 -30.73 -9.07
N VAL A 961 -23.61 -29.50 -9.02
CA VAL A 961 -23.70 -28.63 -10.20
C VAL A 961 -22.96 -27.35 -9.85
N SER A 962 -22.12 -26.87 -10.77
CA SER A 962 -21.52 -25.55 -10.68
C SER A 962 -21.98 -24.67 -11.83
N MET A 963 -22.10 -23.37 -11.56
CA MET A 963 -22.37 -22.31 -12.51
C MET A 963 -21.21 -21.33 -12.47
N LEU A 964 -20.55 -21.10 -13.61
CA LEU A 964 -19.46 -20.15 -13.72
C LEU A 964 -19.82 -19.07 -14.74
N ALA A 965 -19.77 -17.81 -14.34
CA ALA A 965 -20.12 -16.71 -15.21
C ALA A 965 -19.20 -16.62 -16.44
N ALA A 966 -19.71 -16.04 -17.52
CA ALA A 966 -18.89 -15.67 -18.66
C ALA A 966 -17.79 -14.67 -18.23
N VAL A 967 -16.57 -14.95 -18.68
CA VAL A 967 -15.38 -14.15 -18.34
C VAL A 967 -14.72 -13.65 -19.61
N SER A 968 -14.31 -12.39 -19.56
CA SER A 968 -13.25 -11.88 -20.43
C SER A 968 -12.00 -11.64 -19.59
N SER A 969 -10.87 -12.17 -20.06
CA SER A 969 -9.56 -12.00 -19.44
C SER A 969 -8.82 -10.86 -20.13
N THR A 970 -8.32 -9.90 -19.36
CA THR A 970 -7.32 -8.91 -19.80
C THR A 970 -6.47 -8.41 -18.63
N HIS A 971 -5.15 -8.29 -18.76
CA HIS A 971 -4.25 -7.63 -17.77
C HIS A 971 -4.46 -8.12 -16.32
N GLY A 972 -4.47 -9.45 -16.15
CA GLY A 972 -4.70 -10.08 -14.84
C GLY A 972 -6.13 -9.99 -14.30
N ASN A 973 -7.05 -9.36 -15.03
CA ASN A 973 -8.44 -9.16 -14.65
C ASN A 973 -9.39 -10.16 -15.37
N SER A 974 -10.19 -10.87 -14.57
CA SER A 974 -11.22 -11.80 -15.05
C SER A 974 -12.60 -11.15 -14.93
N MET A 975 -12.92 -10.24 -15.85
CA MET A 975 -14.14 -9.43 -15.80
C MET A 975 -15.39 -10.29 -15.97
N GLY A 976 -16.37 -10.10 -15.08
CA GLY A 976 -17.61 -10.86 -15.04
C GLY A 976 -17.57 -12.15 -14.21
N GLN A 977 -16.40 -12.55 -13.68
CA GLN A 977 -16.25 -13.83 -12.99
C GLN A 977 -17.20 -13.98 -11.78
N ARG A 978 -17.76 -15.19 -11.64
CA ARG A 978 -18.52 -15.64 -10.47
C ARG A 978 -18.64 -17.15 -10.47
N THR A 979 -18.43 -17.79 -9.33
CA THR A 979 -18.51 -19.25 -9.16
C THR A 979 -19.60 -19.61 -8.15
N LEU A 980 -20.61 -20.38 -8.58
CA LEU A 980 -21.77 -20.72 -7.76
C LEU A 980 -22.04 -22.22 -7.75
N PHE A 981 -22.46 -22.74 -6.61
CA PHE A 981 -22.90 -24.12 -6.42
C PHE A 981 -24.38 -24.14 -5.99
N PRO A 982 -25.34 -24.24 -6.95
CA PRO A 982 -26.75 -24.38 -6.64
C PRO A 982 -27.08 -25.69 -5.92
N ALA A 983 -28.23 -25.70 -5.22
CA ALA A 983 -28.76 -26.91 -4.63
C ALA A 983 -29.20 -27.89 -5.73
N VAL A 984 -28.82 -29.15 -5.60
CA VAL A 984 -29.16 -30.22 -6.54
C VAL A 984 -29.71 -31.44 -5.80
N SER A 985 -30.76 -32.04 -6.35
CA SER A 985 -31.33 -33.31 -5.87
C SER A 985 -31.61 -34.24 -7.04
N CYS A 986 -31.15 -35.49 -6.96
CA CYS A 986 -31.29 -36.46 -8.05
C CYS A 986 -32.18 -37.63 -7.67
N THR A 987 -32.97 -38.12 -8.62
CA THR A 987 -33.77 -39.34 -8.53
C THR A 987 -33.62 -40.12 -9.83
N GLY A 988 -32.98 -41.28 -9.76
CA GLY A 988 -32.58 -42.02 -10.97
C GLY A 988 -31.64 -41.20 -11.84
N THR A 989 -31.93 -41.10 -13.13
CA THR A 989 -31.15 -40.34 -14.14
C THR A 989 -31.65 -38.90 -14.32
N THR A 990 -32.44 -38.40 -13.37
CA THR A 990 -33.00 -37.04 -13.41
C THR A 990 -32.54 -36.27 -12.18
N CYS A 991 -32.02 -35.06 -12.37
CA CYS A 991 -31.66 -34.16 -11.27
C CYS A 991 -32.47 -32.87 -11.38
N THR A 992 -32.83 -32.31 -10.24
CA THR A 992 -33.44 -30.98 -10.13
C THR A 992 -32.43 -30.04 -9.49
N VAL A 993 -32.11 -28.95 -10.19
CA VAL A 993 -31.22 -27.87 -9.74
C VAL A 993 -32.08 -26.68 -9.38
N THR A 994 -31.84 -26.04 -8.24
CA THR A 994 -32.50 -24.77 -7.88
C THR A 994 -31.60 -23.62 -8.30
N ALA A 995 -32.05 -22.80 -9.24
CA ALA A 995 -31.31 -21.63 -9.70
C ALA A 995 -31.05 -20.66 -8.52
N PRO A 996 -29.94 -19.89 -8.53
CA PRO A 996 -29.65 -18.88 -7.53
C PRO A 996 -30.86 -17.93 -7.31
N PRO A 997 -31.10 -17.44 -6.08
CA PRO A 997 -32.38 -16.84 -5.74
C PRO A 997 -32.47 -15.33 -6.05
N THR A 998 -31.35 -14.61 -6.18
CA THR A 998 -31.36 -13.14 -6.32
C THR A 998 -30.28 -12.62 -7.28
N VAL A 999 -30.50 -11.40 -7.76
CA VAL A 999 -29.55 -10.64 -8.61
C VAL A 999 -28.24 -10.28 -7.90
N HIS A 1000 -28.27 -10.13 -6.57
CA HIS A 1000 -27.07 -9.81 -5.78
C HIS A 1000 -26.15 -11.03 -5.59
N ILE A 1001 -26.74 -12.23 -5.51
CA ILE A 1001 -25.98 -13.49 -5.49
C ILE A 1001 -25.53 -13.87 -6.90
N CYS A 1002 -26.33 -13.59 -7.93
CA CYS A 1002 -26.01 -13.94 -9.30
C CYS A 1002 -26.57 -12.87 -10.25
N PRO A 1003 -25.76 -11.87 -10.62
CA PRO A 1003 -26.18 -10.83 -11.56
C PRO A 1003 -26.73 -11.44 -12.86
N PRO A 1004 -27.63 -10.76 -13.60
CA PRO A 1004 -28.09 -11.25 -14.88
C PRO A 1004 -26.90 -11.53 -15.80
N GLY A 1005 -26.87 -12.66 -16.50
CA GLY A 1005 -25.69 -13.03 -17.27
C GLY A 1005 -25.75 -14.43 -17.86
N TRP A 1006 -24.68 -14.78 -18.58
CA TRP A 1006 -24.44 -16.12 -19.12
C TRP A 1006 -23.50 -16.89 -18.22
N TYR A 1007 -23.85 -18.16 -17.97
CA TYR A 1007 -23.13 -19.05 -17.06
C TYR A 1007 -22.88 -20.39 -17.75
N GLN A 1008 -21.67 -20.93 -17.60
CA GLN A 1008 -21.38 -22.32 -17.91
C GLN A 1008 -21.91 -23.20 -16.78
N VAL A 1009 -22.82 -24.13 -17.10
CA VAL A 1009 -23.28 -25.15 -16.15
C VAL A 1009 -22.51 -26.45 -16.33
N PHE A 1010 -21.83 -26.89 -15.29
CA PHE A 1010 -21.17 -28.20 -15.24
C PHE A 1010 -21.94 -29.13 -14.30
N LEU A 1011 -22.11 -30.38 -14.72
CA LEU A 1011 -22.44 -31.48 -13.82
C LEU A 1011 -21.13 -32.08 -13.31
N LEU A 1012 -21.03 -32.30 -12.01
CA LEU A 1012 -19.86 -32.89 -11.39
C LEU A 1012 -20.19 -34.25 -10.80
N ASP A 1013 -19.30 -35.20 -11.03
CA ASP A 1013 -19.27 -36.53 -10.45
C ASP A 1013 -18.03 -36.63 -9.56
N GLY A 1014 -18.19 -36.29 -8.27
CA GLY A 1014 -17.06 -35.98 -7.40
C GLY A 1014 -16.34 -34.70 -7.89
N PRO A 1015 -15.02 -34.73 -8.15
CA PRO A 1015 -14.29 -33.60 -8.72
C PRO A 1015 -14.37 -33.53 -10.25
N THR A 1016 -14.79 -34.59 -10.93
CA THR A 1016 -14.74 -34.68 -12.40
C THR A 1016 -15.92 -33.95 -13.04
N PRO A 1017 -15.68 -32.90 -13.86
CA PRO A 1017 -16.76 -32.17 -14.52
C PRO A 1017 -17.14 -32.77 -15.87
N SER A 1018 -18.41 -32.55 -16.26
CA SER A 1018 -18.89 -32.74 -17.63
C SER A 1018 -18.28 -31.71 -18.59
N ASN A 1019 -18.68 -31.74 -19.86
CA ASN A 1019 -18.65 -30.50 -20.64
C ASN A 1019 -19.80 -29.59 -20.17
N SER A 1020 -19.64 -28.27 -20.27
CA SER A 1020 -20.67 -27.33 -19.87
C SER A 1020 -21.69 -27.03 -20.95
N VAL A 1021 -22.85 -26.54 -20.52
CA VAL A 1021 -23.85 -25.90 -21.38
C VAL A 1021 -24.01 -24.46 -20.91
N TRP A 1022 -24.06 -23.51 -21.84
CA TRP A 1022 -24.33 -22.12 -21.54
C TRP A 1022 -25.80 -21.91 -21.18
N VAL A 1023 -26.04 -21.21 -20.08
CA VAL A 1023 -27.36 -20.82 -19.59
C VAL A 1023 -27.39 -19.34 -19.28
N ARG A 1024 -28.47 -18.69 -19.70
CA ARG A 1024 -28.77 -17.31 -19.36
C ARG A 1024 -29.57 -17.30 -18.06
N LEU A 1025 -29.09 -16.61 -17.03
CA LEU A 1025 -29.82 -16.39 -15.79
C LEU A 1025 -30.32 -14.94 -15.75
N GLY A 1026 -31.55 -14.74 -15.27
CA GLY A 1026 -32.12 -13.40 -15.09
C GLY A 1026 -32.58 -12.77 -16.41
N GLY A 1027 -32.89 -13.58 -17.42
CA GLY A 1027 -33.28 -13.10 -18.75
C GLY A 1027 -34.44 -12.10 -18.74
N ALA A 1028 -35.40 -12.22 -17.82
CA ALA A 1028 -36.49 -11.27 -17.65
C ALA A 1028 -36.01 -9.84 -17.31
N ILE A 1029 -34.91 -9.69 -16.57
CA ILE A 1029 -34.33 -8.37 -16.23
C ILE A 1029 -33.68 -7.75 -17.46
N ALA A 1030 -32.83 -8.53 -18.14
CA ALA A 1030 -32.18 -8.06 -19.35
C ALA A 1030 -33.18 -7.76 -20.49
N ASP A 1031 -34.25 -8.54 -20.62
CA ASP A 1031 -35.32 -8.33 -21.59
C ASP A 1031 -36.16 -7.08 -21.25
N SER A 1032 -36.48 -6.87 -19.97
CA SER A 1032 -37.23 -5.68 -19.53
C SER A 1032 -36.42 -4.39 -19.62
N ALA A 1033 -35.09 -4.48 -19.46
CA ALA A 1033 -34.15 -3.40 -19.73
C ALA A 1033 -33.87 -3.20 -21.24
N ALA A 1034 -34.45 -4.03 -22.11
CA ALA A 1034 -34.29 -3.99 -23.56
C ALA A 1034 -32.80 -3.99 -24.00
N LEU A 1035 -31.92 -4.65 -23.25
CA LEU A 1035 -30.48 -4.66 -23.54
C LEU A 1035 -30.16 -5.24 -24.91
N GLY A 1036 -30.93 -6.24 -25.36
CA GLY A 1036 -30.87 -6.80 -26.70
C GLY A 1036 -31.13 -5.77 -27.82
N ASN A 1037 -31.95 -4.75 -27.55
CA ASN A 1037 -32.26 -3.70 -28.53
C ASN A 1037 -31.22 -2.57 -28.54
N TRP A 1038 -30.29 -2.54 -27.57
CA TRP A 1038 -29.25 -1.54 -27.53
C TRP A 1038 -28.00 -2.03 -28.29
N PRO A 1039 -27.38 -1.16 -29.09
CA PRO A 1039 -27.78 0.21 -29.39
C PRO A 1039 -28.83 0.28 -30.52
N ALA A 1040 -29.71 1.27 -30.44
CA ALA A 1040 -30.83 1.43 -31.36
C ALA A 1040 -30.46 2.36 -32.55
N PHE A 1041 -29.41 1.98 -33.28
CA PHE A 1041 -28.93 2.68 -34.47
C PHE A 1041 -29.01 1.78 -35.70
N SER A 1042 -29.06 2.37 -36.89
CA SER A 1042 -29.30 1.61 -38.14
C SER A 1042 -28.10 0.78 -38.60
N ASP A 1043 -26.90 1.11 -38.14
CA ASP A 1043 -25.64 0.42 -38.43
C ASP A 1043 -25.24 -0.57 -37.34
N PHE A 1044 -26.11 -0.79 -36.34
CA PHE A 1044 -25.97 -1.84 -35.33
C PHE A 1044 -27.08 -2.87 -35.47
N SER A 1045 -26.70 -4.15 -35.39
CA SER A 1045 -27.61 -5.27 -35.40
C SER A 1045 -28.31 -5.37 -34.05
N THR A 1046 -29.62 -5.14 -34.06
CA THR A 1046 -30.49 -5.45 -32.94
C THR A 1046 -31.04 -6.86 -33.13
N PRO A 1047 -30.76 -7.82 -32.23
CA PRO A 1047 -31.53 -9.05 -32.19
C PRO A 1047 -33.00 -8.68 -31.97
N GLY A 1048 -33.83 -8.81 -33.01
CA GLY A 1048 -35.27 -8.61 -32.90
C GLY A 1048 -35.82 -9.47 -31.75
N LEU A 1049 -36.88 -9.01 -31.06
CA LEU A 1049 -37.45 -9.62 -29.84
C LEU A 1049 -37.90 -11.10 -29.95
N GLY A 1050 -37.66 -11.78 -31.08
CA GLY A 1050 -37.97 -13.18 -31.32
C GLY A 1050 -37.11 -14.14 -30.50
N ALA A 1051 -37.63 -15.36 -30.32
CA ALA A 1051 -36.90 -16.45 -29.71
C ALA A 1051 -35.65 -16.78 -30.55
N VAL A 1052 -34.47 -16.58 -29.98
CA VAL A 1052 -33.22 -17.09 -30.56
C VAL A 1052 -33.21 -18.59 -30.26
N GLY A 1053 -33.54 -19.39 -31.27
CA GLY A 1053 -33.56 -20.86 -31.22
C GLY A 1053 -34.97 -21.48 -31.17
N SER A 1054 -35.50 -21.85 -32.34
CA SER A 1054 -36.47 -22.93 -32.48
C SER A 1054 -35.78 -24.18 -33.02
#